data_AF-A0A818PN64-F1
#
_entry.id   AF-A0A818PN64-F1
#
_cell.length_a   1.000
_cell.length_b   1.000
_cell.length_c   1.000
_cell.angle_alpha   90.00
_cell.angle_beta   90.00
_cell.angle_gamma   90.00
#
_symmetry.space_group_name_H-M   'P 1'
#
loop_
_entity.id
_entity.type
_entity.pdbx_description
1 polymer ?
#
loop_
_entity_poly.entity_id
_entity_poly.type
_entity_poly.pdbx_seq_one_letter_code
_entity_poly.pdbx_strand_id
1 'polypeptide(L)'
;MYSQILKEIILDIKHNKVAKKEFVDFCCTHYADNDTQSNKIRDFERLYEHHSPIWWYTKEPFIYAILNKALRTQEIDVIIKMGFFIQDLHRQIEQLHKEANQTSKMIIYRGQGMSNDDFEKIKKSEGGLLSFNNFLSTSIDQDVSYSFAESAGDNPQLIGILFQIEIDPLISTVSFASLDNTSQYSDSEKEILFSMHTVFRIGKIKKIKDRLWQGNLTLTNDNDQQLKQLTDHIRKEHQQKNGWHRMAVLMTTMGKFNKALEIFNLIREKSSTANSNEQFVIDSAIYHDIAVAYRGIGDNPNALAYFQKTLEMQRKFLPHNHPELITTYNNIGSINDIMGNYSIALSYYQMALEIQKTFFPTDDPSLAITYGNIGAVHNSMGNYPAALSYYKQTLKIEHKSLPANHPNLAATYEQIGSIYGYMGDYSTALSYHKKGLEIQQKTLPPDHPNLANTYKNMGEGYRMLGDSSTALSYYEKTLDIELKSLQPSHPSIANTYSCIAAIYHMLQNYPIALSYYEKALGIKQRSFPSDHPSIAKTYSEIGSLHESIEDYSTALSYYEKALKIEQKSLPFNHPSLAYNYNKIGSVYDSMNNYPSALSYYRKALDIQQKSLPPNHADLANTYNNIALIYQSTDNYSTALSYYQKTLEMKETSHPYNQSLIATAYNNIGEMHRSKGDYLTALSYYEKTLSIWQKFLPPNHTSLAILNANMAMAFKGLCQYKEAIKHAEQAVNITRCNYGLRHSRTMAYQKLLDDLQRNE
;
A
#
# COMPACT_ATOMS: atom_id res chain seq x y z
N MET A 1 -25.13 -2.04 -4.01
CA MET A 1 -24.80 -1.28 -5.24
C MET A 1 -24.33 -2.20 -6.35
N TYR A 2 -23.20 -2.90 -6.22
CA TYR A 2 -22.82 -3.94 -7.19
C TYR A 2 -23.90 -5.01 -7.39
N SER A 3 -24.70 -5.28 -6.36
CA SER A 3 -25.92 -6.10 -6.41
C SER A 3 -26.99 -5.60 -7.38
N GLN A 4 -27.15 -4.29 -7.54
CA GLN A 4 -28.10 -3.67 -8.49
C GLN A 4 -27.66 -3.90 -9.92
N ILE A 5 -26.38 -3.62 -10.18
CA ILE A 5 -25.78 -3.78 -11.50
C ILE A 5 -25.72 -5.26 -11.86
N LEU A 6 -25.42 -6.13 -10.89
CA LEU A 6 -25.49 -7.58 -11.05
C LEU A 6 -26.90 -8.04 -11.45
N LYS A 7 -27.94 -7.52 -10.79
CA LYS A 7 -29.34 -7.77 -11.17
C LYS A 7 -29.61 -7.32 -12.60
N GLU A 8 -29.30 -6.07 -12.95
CA GLU A 8 -29.48 -5.53 -14.31
C GLU A 8 -28.79 -6.42 -15.35
N ILE A 9 -27.53 -6.81 -15.10
CA ILE A 9 -26.75 -7.67 -15.99
C ILE A 9 -27.39 -9.06 -16.15
N ILE A 10 -27.82 -9.70 -15.06
CA ILE A 10 -28.47 -11.02 -15.12
C ILE A 10 -29.76 -10.94 -15.94
N LEU A 11 -30.55 -9.88 -15.76
CA LEU A 11 -31.79 -9.68 -16.50
C LEU A 11 -31.56 -9.43 -18.00
N ASP A 12 -30.42 -8.83 -18.36
CA ASP A 12 -30.02 -8.59 -19.76
C ASP A 12 -29.40 -9.82 -20.44
N ILE A 13 -28.84 -10.77 -19.67
CA ILE A 13 -28.23 -11.99 -20.23
C ILE A 13 -29.31 -12.88 -20.86
N LYS A 14 -29.06 -13.31 -22.09
CA LYS A 14 -29.86 -14.33 -22.76
C LYS A 14 -29.38 -15.72 -22.33
N HIS A 15 -30.21 -16.41 -21.55
CA HIS A 15 -29.97 -17.80 -21.20
C HIS A 15 -30.42 -18.74 -22.32
N ASN A 16 -29.60 -19.74 -22.63
CA ASN A 16 -29.95 -20.78 -23.62
C ASN A 16 -30.63 -21.97 -22.91
N LYS A 17 -31.19 -22.90 -23.69
CA LYS A 17 -31.82 -24.13 -23.14
C LYS A 17 -30.84 -25.04 -22.36
N VAL A 18 -29.53 -24.80 -22.47
CA VAL A 18 -28.47 -25.55 -21.79
C VAL A 18 -28.28 -25.09 -20.33
N ALA A 19 -28.58 -23.82 -20.02
CA ALA A 19 -28.42 -23.26 -18.67
C ALA A 19 -29.19 -24.04 -17.59
N LYS A 20 -30.42 -24.49 -17.90
CA LYS A 20 -31.20 -25.35 -17.00
C LYS A 20 -30.48 -26.66 -16.70
N LYS A 21 -29.92 -27.29 -17.73
CA LYS A 21 -29.19 -28.56 -17.59
C LYS A 21 -27.92 -28.39 -16.76
N GLU A 22 -27.14 -27.34 -17.01
CA GLU A 22 -25.95 -27.02 -16.21
C GLU A 22 -26.27 -26.80 -14.73
N PHE A 23 -27.41 -26.18 -14.42
CA PHE A 23 -27.86 -26.01 -13.06
C PHE A 23 -28.30 -27.34 -12.41
N VAL A 24 -29.00 -28.19 -13.16
CA VAL A 24 -29.38 -29.54 -12.69
C VAL A 24 -28.13 -30.37 -12.39
N ASP A 25 -27.15 -30.40 -13.28
CA ASP A 25 -25.89 -31.13 -13.10
C ASP A 25 -25.11 -30.62 -11.86
N PHE A 26 -25.08 -29.31 -11.67
CA PHE A 26 -24.54 -28.68 -10.45
C PHE A 26 -25.27 -29.15 -9.19
N CYS A 27 -26.61 -29.16 -9.20
CA CYS A 27 -27.40 -29.60 -8.05
C CYS A 27 -27.20 -31.09 -7.75
N CYS A 28 -27.14 -31.94 -8.77
CA CYS A 28 -26.85 -33.37 -8.64
C CYS A 28 -25.49 -33.61 -7.99
N THR A 29 -24.48 -32.81 -8.33
CA THR A 29 -23.15 -32.88 -7.72
C THR A 29 -23.16 -32.38 -6.27
N HIS A 30 -23.88 -31.29 -6.01
CA HIS A 30 -23.96 -30.68 -4.68
C HIS A 30 -24.70 -31.55 -3.65
N TYR A 31 -25.69 -32.34 -4.11
CA TYR A 31 -26.52 -33.22 -3.28
C TYR A 31 -26.30 -34.71 -3.59
N ALA A 32 -25.11 -35.09 -4.06
CA ALA A 32 -24.81 -36.45 -4.48
C ALA A 32 -25.13 -37.51 -3.40
N ASP A 33 -24.96 -37.16 -2.13
CA ASP A 33 -25.19 -38.06 -0.98
C ASP A 33 -26.61 -37.95 -0.37
N ASN A 34 -27.54 -37.22 -1.01
CA ASN A 34 -28.90 -37.04 -0.51
C ASN A 34 -29.94 -37.52 -1.54
N ASP A 35 -30.38 -38.78 -1.38
CA ASP A 35 -31.35 -39.43 -2.28
C ASP A 35 -32.69 -38.68 -2.38
N THR A 36 -33.12 -38.04 -1.29
CA THR A 36 -34.40 -37.30 -1.26
C THR A 36 -34.30 -36.03 -2.11
N GLN A 37 -33.19 -35.30 -2.01
CA GLN A 37 -32.95 -34.10 -2.83
C GLN A 37 -32.67 -34.48 -4.28
N SER A 38 -31.98 -35.59 -4.52
CA SER A 38 -31.71 -36.10 -5.87
C SER A 38 -32.99 -36.40 -6.66
N ASN A 39 -34.01 -36.97 -6.02
CA ASN A 39 -35.31 -37.18 -6.67
C ASN A 39 -36.00 -35.85 -7.01
N LYS A 40 -35.98 -34.88 -6.09
CA LYS A 40 -36.55 -33.53 -6.31
C LYS A 40 -35.86 -32.78 -7.45
N ILE A 41 -34.55 -32.94 -7.60
CA ILE A 41 -33.78 -32.34 -8.70
C ILE A 41 -34.19 -32.94 -10.06
N ARG A 42 -34.43 -34.25 -10.13
CA ARG A 42 -34.95 -34.91 -11.35
C ARG A 42 -36.36 -34.46 -11.70
N ASP A 43 -37.21 -34.27 -10.69
CA ASP A 43 -38.56 -33.74 -10.88
C ASP A 43 -38.51 -32.30 -11.42
N PHE A 44 -37.63 -31.46 -10.85
CA PHE A 44 -37.37 -30.12 -11.38
C PHE A 44 -36.94 -30.14 -12.84
N GLU A 45 -35.98 -30.99 -13.22
CA GLU A 45 -35.50 -31.09 -14.60
C GLU A 45 -36.63 -31.39 -15.60
N ARG A 46 -37.51 -32.34 -15.25
CA ARG A 46 -38.60 -32.82 -16.11
C ARG A 46 -39.79 -31.86 -16.15
N LEU A 47 -40.18 -31.32 -15.01
CA LEU A 47 -41.45 -30.61 -14.83
C LEU A 47 -41.29 -29.09 -14.74
N TYR A 48 -40.08 -28.55 -14.91
CA TYR A 48 -39.83 -27.10 -14.77
C TYR A 48 -40.87 -26.24 -15.51
N GLU A 49 -41.11 -26.54 -16.79
CA GLU A 49 -42.01 -25.77 -17.67
C GLU A 49 -43.51 -25.92 -17.32
N HIS A 50 -43.87 -26.90 -16.49
CA HIS A 50 -45.28 -27.20 -16.16
C HIS A 50 -45.77 -26.40 -14.95
N HIS A 51 -44.86 -25.78 -14.20
CA HIS A 51 -45.16 -24.99 -13.02
C HIS A 51 -44.48 -23.63 -13.08
N SER A 52 -45.01 -22.67 -12.31
CA SER A 52 -44.44 -21.33 -12.30
C SER A 52 -43.12 -21.25 -11.49
N PRO A 53 -42.22 -20.31 -11.80
CA PRO A 53 -41.00 -20.09 -11.02
C PRO A 53 -41.24 -19.88 -9.51
N ILE A 54 -42.27 -19.13 -9.12
CA ILE A 54 -42.68 -18.92 -7.72
C ILE A 54 -43.10 -20.25 -7.06
N TRP A 55 -43.81 -21.10 -7.81
CA TRP A 55 -44.19 -22.42 -7.30
C TRP A 55 -42.96 -23.28 -7.00
N TRP A 56 -41.96 -23.28 -7.88
CA TRP A 56 -40.69 -23.97 -7.64
C TRP A 56 -39.89 -23.36 -6.49
N TYR A 57 -39.87 -22.03 -6.38
CA TYR A 57 -39.21 -21.30 -5.31
C TYR A 57 -39.80 -21.63 -3.93
N THR A 58 -41.12 -21.78 -3.83
CA THR A 58 -41.83 -22.07 -2.58
C THR A 58 -41.87 -23.56 -2.24
N LYS A 59 -42.00 -24.44 -3.25
CA LYS A 59 -42.09 -25.89 -3.04
C LYS A 59 -40.77 -26.55 -2.66
N GLU A 60 -39.68 -26.21 -3.36
CA GLU A 60 -38.46 -27.02 -3.30
C GLU A 60 -37.39 -26.41 -2.38
N PRO A 61 -37.06 -27.07 -1.24
CA PRO A 61 -36.13 -26.51 -0.27
C PRO A 61 -34.75 -26.21 -0.84
N PHE A 62 -34.28 -27.00 -1.82
CA PHE A 62 -32.95 -26.82 -2.39
C PHE A 62 -32.86 -25.55 -3.24
N ILE A 63 -33.90 -25.19 -4.00
CA ILE A 63 -33.92 -23.97 -4.83
C ILE A 63 -33.86 -22.74 -3.94
N TYR A 64 -34.77 -22.68 -2.96
CA TYR A 64 -34.81 -21.59 -1.99
C TYR A 64 -33.47 -21.45 -1.24
N ALA A 65 -32.94 -22.56 -0.73
CA ALA A 65 -31.72 -22.55 0.08
C ALA A 65 -30.49 -22.15 -0.75
N ILE A 66 -30.28 -22.75 -1.93
CA ILE A 66 -29.14 -22.43 -2.79
C ILE A 66 -29.23 -20.98 -3.25
N LEU A 67 -30.40 -20.55 -3.76
CA LEU A 67 -30.55 -19.21 -4.32
C LEU A 67 -30.31 -18.12 -3.27
N ASN A 68 -31.01 -18.19 -2.14
CA ASN A 68 -30.90 -17.17 -1.11
C ASN A 68 -29.54 -17.18 -0.43
N LYS A 69 -28.93 -18.37 -0.23
CA LYS A 69 -27.56 -18.47 0.25
C LYS A 69 -26.62 -17.76 -0.73
N ALA A 70 -26.66 -18.13 -2.02
CA ALA A 70 -25.76 -17.61 -3.03
C ALA A 70 -25.88 -16.09 -3.20
N LEU A 71 -27.10 -15.54 -3.21
CA LEU A 71 -27.32 -14.09 -3.28
C LEU A 71 -26.83 -13.37 -2.01
N ARG A 72 -26.98 -13.99 -0.83
CA ARG A 72 -26.51 -13.43 0.45
C ARG A 72 -24.99 -13.46 0.58
N THR A 73 -24.35 -14.57 0.19
CA THR A 73 -22.89 -14.78 0.27
C THR A 73 -22.16 -14.30 -0.98
N GLN A 74 -22.90 -13.80 -1.99
CA GLN A 74 -22.38 -13.42 -3.31
C GLN A 74 -21.55 -14.52 -3.97
N GLU A 75 -22.03 -15.77 -3.90
CA GLU A 75 -21.50 -16.93 -4.62
C GLU A 75 -21.84 -16.80 -6.11
N ILE A 76 -21.07 -15.96 -6.81
CA ILE A 76 -21.32 -15.59 -8.21
C ILE A 76 -21.49 -16.80 -9.13
N ASP A 77 -20.74 -17.89 -8.93
CA ASP A 77 -20.81 -19.05 -9.84
C ASP A 77 -22.17 -19.72 -9.76
N VAL A 78 -22.73 -19.78 -8.56
CA VAL A 78 -24.08 -20.30 -8.30
C VAL A 78 -25.11 -19.33 -8.86
N ILE A 79 -24.94 -18.02 -8.63
CA ILE A 79 -25.84 -16.98 -9.17
C ILE A 79 -25.90 -17.04 -10.70
N ILE A 80 -24.75 -17.20 -11.38
CA ILE A 80 -24.67 -17.31 -12.83
C ILE A 80 -25.39 -18.58 -13.32
N LYS A 81 -25.17 -19.74 -12.67
CA LYS A 81 -25.87 -20.99 -13.01
C LYS A 81 -27.38 -20.88 -12.79
N MET A 82 -27.79 -20.17 -11.77
CA MET A 82 -29.20 -19.89 -11.47
C MET A 82 -29.77 -18.71 -12.25
N GLY A 83 -29.00 -18.06 -13.12
CA GLY A 83 -29.39 -16.81 -13.77
C GLY A 83 -30.71 -16.91 -14.55
N PHE A 84 -30.96 -18.04 -15.22
CA PHE A 84 -32.23 -18.28 -15.92
C PHE A 84 -33.42 -18.29 -14.94
N PHE A 85 -33.28 -19.01 -13.82
CA PHE A 85 -34.31 -19.12 -12.81
C PHE A 85 -34.53 -17.77 -12.10
N ILE A 86 -33.45 -17.02 -11.83
CA ILE A 86 -33.52 -15.66 -11.28
C ILE A 86 -34.30 -14.74 -12.22
N GLN A 87 -34.05 -14.82 -13.53
CA GLN A 87 -34.73 -14.02 -14.55
C GLN A 87 -36.21 -14.39 -14.63
N ASP A 88 -36.55 -15.68 -14.64
CA ASP A 88 -37.94 -16.16 -14.69
C ASP A 88 -38.72 -15.77 -13.42
N LEU A 89 -38.12 -15.97 -12.24
CA LEU A 89 -38.70 -15.58 -10.96
C LEU A 89 -38.90 -14.07 -10.87
N HIS A 90 -37.92 -13.29 -11.32
CA HIS A 90 -38.02 -11.83 -11.37
C HIS A 90 -39.17 -11.38 -12.27
N ARG A 91 -39.25 -11.88 -13.50
CA ARG A 91 -40.30 -11.53 -14.47
C ARG A 91 -41.68 -11.89 -13.95
N GLN A 92 -41.83 -13.04 -13.29
CA GLN A 92 -43.10 -13.44 -12.70
C GLN A 92 -43.54 -12.47 -11.58
N ILE A 93 -42.61 -12.07 -10.71
CA ILE A 93 -42.89 -11.07 -9.66
C ILE A 93 -43.31 -9.74 -10.30
N GLU A 94 -42.60 -9.28 -11.35
CA GLU A 94 -42.97 -8.05 -12.07
C GLU A 94 -44.35 -8.12 -12.73
N GLN A 95 -44.68 -9.28 -13.32
CA GLN A 95 -45.98 -9.50 -13.94
C GLN A 95 -47.10 -9.41 -12.90
N LEU A 96 -46.99 -10.17 -11.80
CA LEU A 96 -47.98 -10.17 -10.73
C LEU A 96 -48.09 -8.80 -10.05
N HIS A 97 -46.97 -8.09 -9.88
CA HIS A 97 -46.97 -6.73 -9.35
C HIS A 97 -47.80 -5.77 -10.20
N LYS A 98 -47.65 -5.85 -11.54
CA LYS A 98 -48.44 -5.05 -12.49
C LYS A 98 -49.92 -5.43 -12.49
N GLU A 99 -50.23 -6.70 -12.33
CA GLU A 99 -51.62 -7.20 -12.27
C GLU A 99 -52.35 -6.79 -10.98
N ALA A 100 -51.64 -6.65 -9.86
CA ALA A 100 -52.23 -6.39 -8.54
C ALA A 100 -52.81 -4.96 -8.34
N ASN A 101 -52.43 -3.96 -9.16
CA ASN A 101 -52.94 -2.58 -9.14
C ASN A 101 -53.14 -1.98 -7.72
N GLN A 102 -52.20 -2.20 -6.81
CA GLN A 102 -52.29 -1.73 -5.42
C GLN A 102 -52.05 -0.22 -5.32
N THR A 103 -52.94 0.49 -4.64
CA THR A 103 -52.92 1.96 -4.51
C THR A 103 -52.79 2.45 -3.07
N SER A 104 -52.92 1.57 -2.07
CA SER A 104 -52.87 1.90 -0.65
C SER A 104 -51.59 1.40 0.01
N LYS A 105 -51.04 2.23 0.92
CA LYS A 105 -49.90 1.84 1.76
C LYS A 105 -50.19 0.59 2.57
N MET A 106 -49.17 -0.27 2.71
CA MET A 106 -49.25 -1.53 3.45
C MET A 106 -48.10 -1.66 4.44
N ILE A 107 -48.34 -2.31 5.57
CA ILE A 107 -47.31 -2.72 6.52
C ILE A 107 -47.16 -4.23 6.42
N ILE A 108 -45.91 -4.67 6.33
CA ILE A 108 -45.52 -6.08 6.34
C ILE A 108 -44.40 -6.30 7.35
N TYR A 109 -44.11 -7.57 7.63
CA TYR A 109 -43.16 -7.97 8.64
C TYR A 109 -42.14 -8.97 8.10
N ARG A 110 -40.93 -8.92 8.67
CA ARG A 110 -39.87 -9.89 8.43
C ARG A 110 -39.11 -10.16 9.72
N GLY A 111 -39.10 -11.40 10.19
CA GLY A 111 -38.22 -11.83 11.27
C GLY A 111 -36.98 -12.54 10.79
N GLN A 112 -35.81 -12.22 11.36
CA GLN A 112 -34.57 -12.93 11.07
C GLN A 112 -33.52 -12.81 12.16
N GLY A 113 -32.55 -13.72 12.14
CA GLY A 113 -31.31 -13.61 12.91
C GLY A 113 -30.22 -12.89 12.15
N MET A 114 -29.36 -12.17 12.87
CA MET A 114 -28.22 -11.47 12.31
C MET A 114 -26.99 -11.52 13.23
N SER A 115 -25.79 -11.44 12.68
CA SER A 115 -24.55 -11.41 13.48
C SER A 115 -24.50 -10.18 14.39
N ASN A 116 -23.77 -10.25 15.50
CA ASN A 116 -23.59 -9.11 16.40
C ASN A 116 -22.98 -7.90 15.66
N ASP A 117 -22.00 -8.13 14.79
CA ASP A 117 -21.31 -7.07 14.05
C ASP A 117 -22.25 -6.37 13.07
N ASP A 118 -23.05 -7.13 12.32
CA ASP A 118 -24.01 -6.56 11.39
C ASP A 118 -25.13 -5.84 12.13
N PHE A 119 -25.52 -6.32 13.31
CA PHE A 119 -26.52 -5.65 14.14
C PHE A 119 -26.04 -4.30 14.63
N GLU A 120 -24.80 -4.24 15.13
CA GLU A 120 -24.22 -2.97 15.56
C GLU A 120 -24.03 -1.99 14.39
N LYS A 121 -23.75 -2.47 13.16
CA LYS A 121 -23.74 -1.61 11.97
C LYS A 121 -25.12 -1.04 11.67
N ILE A 122 -26.17 -1.87 11.63
CA ILE A 122 -27.53 -1.39 11.34
C ILE A 122 -27.99 -0.41 12.43
N LYS A 123 -27.71 -0.70 13.70
CA LYS A 123 -28.04 0.16 14.84
C LYS A 123 -27.37 1.54 14.79
N LYS A 124 -26.13 1.62 14.29
CA LYS A 124 -25.42 2.89 14.09
C LYS A 124 -25.84 3.63 12.82
N SER A 125 -26.63 3.00 11.96
CA SER A 125 -27.00 3.50 10.62
C SER A 125 -28.46 3.97 10.55
N GLU A 126 -29.03 4.48 11.65
CA GLU A 126 -30.37 5.09 11.63
C GLU A 126 -30.43 6.24 10.59
N GLY A 127 -31.43 6.21 9.72
CA GLY A 127 -31.55 7.11 8.57
C GLY A 127 -30.75 6.68 7.33
N GLY A 128 -29.89 5.66 7.43
CA GLY A 128 -29.13 5.06 6.34
C GLY A 128 -29.94 4.10 5.48
N LEU A 129 -29.27 3.40 4.56
CA LEU A 129 -29.86 2.45 3.62
C LEU A 129 -29.48 1.01 3.96
N LEU A 130 -30.46 0.10 3.87
CA LEU A 130 -30.30 -1.35 3.99
C LEU A 130 -30.76 -2.01 2.70
N SER A 131 -29.88 -2.77 2.05
CA SER A 131 -30.24 -3.54 0.85
C SER A 131 -30.34 -5.03 1.16
N PHE A 132 -31.47 -5.65 0.82
CA PHE A 132 -31.58 -7.11 0.77
C PHE A 132 -31.21 -7.57 -0.64
N ASN A 133 -30.10 -8.31 -0.73
CA ASN A 133 -29.57 -8.77 -2.02
C ASN A 133 -30.28 -10.03 -2.55
N ASN A 134 -31.04 -10.71 -1.70
CA ASN A 134 -31.83 -11.89 -2.03
C ASN A 134 -33.29 -11.53 -2.34
N PHE A 135 -34.06 -12.50 -2.81
CA PHE A 135 -35.52 -12.37 -2.88
C PHE A 135 -36.05 -12.33 -1.45
N LEU A 136 -36.66 -11.21 -1.08
CA LEU A 136 -37.05 -10.96 0.31
C LEU A 136 -38.49 -11.45 0.52
N SER A 137 -38.60 -12.59 1.19
CA SER A 137 -39.87 -13.16 1.66
C SER A 137 -40.33 -12.44 2.92
N THR A 138 -41.59 -11.99 2.95
CA THR A 138 -42.18 -11.23 4.05
C THR A 138 -43.61 -11.68 4.29
N SER A 139 -44.16 -11.37 5.47
CA SER A 139 -45.53 -11.74 5.83
C SER A 139 -46.35 -10.52 6.21
N ILE A 140 -47.65 -10.55 5.89
CA ILE A 140 -48.62 -9.58 6.42
C ILE A 140 -48.90 -9.87 7.91
N ASP A 141 -48.70 -11.12 8.34
CA ASP A 141 -48.86 -11.56 9.72
C ASP A 141 -47.59 -11.29 10.54
N GLN A 142 -47.76 -10.47 11.58
CA GLN A 142 -46.69 -10.11 12.50
C GLN A 142 -46.23 -11.31 13.34
N ASP A 143 -47.14 -12.20 13.75
CA ASP A 143 -46.83 -13.28 14.69
C ASP A 143 -45.92 -14.33 14.03
N VAL A 144 -46.17 -14.62 12.76
CA VAL A 144 -45.29 -15.47 11.93
C VAL A 144 -43.87 -14.90 11.93
N SER A 145 -43.72 -13.62 11.59
CA SER A 145 -42.41 -12.97 11.55
C SER A 145 -41.76 -12.87 12.93
N TYR A 146 -42.54 -12.59 13.98
CA TYR A 146 -42.04 -12.52 15.34
C TYR A 146 -41.43 -13.86 15.77
N SER A 147 -42.10 -14.98 15.46
CA SER A 147 -41.59 -16.33 15.81
C SER A 147 -40.20 -16.62 15.20
N PHE A 148 -39.96 -16.21 13.95
CA PHE A 148 -38.65 -16.35 13.30
C PHE A 148 -37.57 -15.48 13.94
N ALA A 149 -37.91 -14.25 14.32
CA ALA A 149 -36.97 -13.35 15.01
C ALA A 149 -36.64 -13.86 16.42
N GLU A 150 -37.65 -14.37 17.13
CA GLU A 150 -37.50 -14.93 18.47
C GLU A 150 -36.62 -16.18 18.47
N SER A 151 -36.91 -17.15 17.60
CA SER A 151 -36.11 -18.38 17.47
C SER A 151 -34.64 -18.10 17.12
N ALA A 152 -34.38 -17.04 16.34
CA ALA A 152 -33.01 -16.64 16.06
C ALA A 152 -32.27 -16.07 17.28
N GLY A 153 -32.99 -15.44 18.21
CA GLY A 153 -32.44 -14.90 19.45
C GLY A 153 -31.94 -15.97 20.42
N ASP A 154 -32.44 -17.21 20.30
CA ASP A 154 -32.01 -18.36 21.09
C ASP A 154 -30.56 -18.79 20.77
N ASN A 155 -30.04 -18.41 19.59
CA ASN A 155 -28.66 -18.65 19.23
C ASN A 155 -27.72 -17.57 19.82
N PRO A 156 -26.72 -17.94 20.65
CA PRO A 156 -25.77 -16.98 21.25
C PRO A 156 -24.94 -16.17 20.24
N GLN A 157 -24.84 -16.63 18.99
CA GLN A 157 -24.11 -15.95 17.92
C GLN A 157 -24.98 -14.97 17.12
N LEU A 158 -26.31 -14.98 17.30
CA LEU A 158 -27.25 -14.19 16.51
C LEU A 158 -28.15 -13.30 17.36
N ILE A 159 -28.41 -12.09 16.88
CA ILE A 159 -29.43 -11.20 17.42
C ILE A 159 -30.67 -11.34 16.54
N GLY A 160 -31.80 -11.62 17.18
CA GLY A 160 -33.11 -11.62 16.53
C GLY A 160 -33.57 -10.20 16.24
N ILE A 161 -34.05 -9.95 15.02
CA ILE A 161 -34.65 -8.69 14.64
C ILE A 161 -35.96 -8.91 13.89
N LEU A 162 -37.01 -8.22 14.36
CA LEU A 162 -38.29 -8.08 13.68
C LEU A 162 -38.29 -6.76 12.92
N PHE A 163 -38.28 -6.85 11.59
CA PHE A 163 -38.48 -5.68 10.75
C PHE A 163 -39.97 -5.45 10.51
N GLN A 164 -40.42 -4.24 10.81
CA GLN A 164 -41.71 -3.71 10.38
C GLN A 164 -41.45 -2.80 9.18
N ILE A 165 -42.00 -3.16 8.02
CA ILE A 165 -41.69 -2.53 6.74
C ILE A 165 -42.94 -1.81 6.24
N GLU A 166 -42.82 -0.50 6.04
CA GLU A 166 -43.83 0.31 5.35
C GLU A 166 -43.57 0.30 3.85
N ILE A 167 -44.56 -0.17 3.09
CA ILE A 167 -44.57 -0.17 1.63
C ILE A 167 -45.47 0.95 1.15
N ASP A 168 -44.92 1.84 0.32
CA ASP A 168 -45.70 2.73 -0.52
C ASP A 168 -45.73 2.17 -1.95
N PRO A 169 -46.86 1.59 -2.41
CA PRO A 169 -46.93 0.96 -3.73
C PRO A 169 -46.84 1.96 -4.88
N LEU A 170 -46.88 3.28 -4.61
CA LEU A 170 -46.62 4.31 -5.63
C LEU A 170 -45.12 4.39 -6.02
N ILE A 171 -44.24 3.73 -5.27
CA ILE A 171 -42.81 3.59 -5.62
C ILE A 171 -42.68 2.55 -6.74
N SER A 172 -42.82 3.00 -7.99
CA SER A 172 -42.91 2.13 -9.17
C SER A 172 -41.63 1.36 -9.53
N THR A 173 -40.51 1.58 -8.84
CA THR A 173 -39.21 0.98 -9.19
C THR A 173 -38.96 -0.38 -8.54
N VAL A 174 -39.75 -0.77 -7.55
CA VAL A 174 -39.54 -2.02 -6.80
C VAL A 174 -40.73 -2.95 -6.98
N SER A 175 -40.50 -4.07 -7.65
CA SER A 175 -41.51 -5.10 -7.90
C SER A 175 -41.62 -6.09 -6.74
N PHE A 176 -42.84 -6.32 -6.27
CA PHE A 176 -43.18 -7.33 -5.27
C PHE A 176 -44.54 -7.96 -5.59
N ALA A 177 -44.75 -9.21 -5.17
CA ALA A 177 -45.98 -9.96 -5.48
C ALA A 177 -46.52 -10.66 -4.23
N SER A 178 -47.85 -10.68 -4.07
CA SER A 178 -48.51 -11.59 -3.15
C SER A 178 -48.51 -13.00 -3.74
N LEU A 179 -48.15 -13.99 -2.92
CA LEU A 179 -48.05 -15.39 -3.35
C LEU A 179 -49.33 -16.21 -3.13
N ASP A 180 -50.40 -15.57 -2.64
CA ASP A 180 -51.65 -16.23 -2.22
C ASP A 180 -52.23 -17.21 -3.26
N ASN A 181 -52.09 -16.93 -4.56
CA ASN A 181 -52.67 -17.77 -5.62
C ASN A 181 -51.63 -18.51 -6.49
N THR A 182 -50.34 -18.37 -6.21
CA THR A 182 -49.26 -18.86 -7.09
C THR A 182 -48.21 -19.72 -6.40
N SER A 183 -48.11 -19.67 -5.06
CA SER A 183 -47.27 -20.58 -4.30
C SER A 183 -47.85 -21.99 -4.24
N GLN A 184 -47.01 -22.98 -3.91
CA GLN A 184 -47.48 -24.33 -3.56
C GLN A 184 -48.32 -24.36 -2.27
N TYR A 185 -48.23 -23.31 -1.46
CA TYR A 185 -48.83 -23.17 -0.13
C TYR A 185 -49.92 -22.08 -0.12
N SER A 186 -50.62 -21.91 -1.26
CA SER A 186 -51.65 -20.88 -1.50
C SER A 186 -52.66 -20.71 -0.37
N ASP A 187 -52.95 -21.80 0.35
CA ASP A 187 -54.02 -21.83 1.34
C ASP A 187 -53.53 -21.64 2.79
N SER A 188 -52.21 -21.58 3.04
CA SER A 188 -51.65 -21.59 4.41
C SER A 188 -50.92 -20.32 4.84
N GLU A 189 -50.30 -19.56 3.93
CA GLU A 189 -49.52 -18.36 4.29
C GLU A 189 -49.70 -17.20 3.32
N LYS A 190 -49.93 -16.00 3.87
CA LYS A 190 -50.03 -14.73 3.13
C LYS A 190 -48.66 -14.09 2.96
N GLU A 191 -47.87 -14.68 2.07
CA GLU A 191 -46.50 -14.25 1.79
C GLU A 191 -46.45 -13.14 0.72
N ILE A 192 -45.66 -12.10 0.99
CA ILE A 192 -45.27 -11.09 -0.01
C ILE A 192 -43.79 -11.27 -0.34
N LEU A 193 -43.51 -11.52 -1.60
CA LEU A 193 -42.17 -11.75 -2.11
C LEU A 193 -41.67 -10.54 -2.90
N PHE A 194 -40.56 -9.96 -2.45
CA PHE A 194 -39.87 -8.90 -3.17
C PHE A 194 -38.83 -9.48 -4.11
N SER A 195 -38.66 -8.77 -5.22
CA SER A 195 -37.56 -8.98 -6.13
C SER A 195 -36.19 -8.77 -5.45
N MET A 196 -35.14 -9.40 -6.01
CA MET A 196 -33.77 -9.21 -5.53
C MET A 196 -33.31 -7.75 -5.59
N HIS A 197 -32.37 -7.39 -4.73
CA HIS A 197 -31.85 -6.03 -4.55
C HIS A 197 -32.98 -5.04 -4.26
N THR A 198 -33.65 -5.25 -3.13
CA THR A 198 -34.61 -4.27 -2.59
C THR A 198 -33.94 -3.45 -1.51
N VAL A 199 -34.07 -2.12 -1.59
CA VAL A 199 -33.44 -1.17 -0.67
C VAL A 199 -34.49 -0.52 0.21
N PHE A 200 -34.18 -0.43 1.50
CA PHE A 200 -35.02 0.21 2.50
C PHE A 200 -34.23 1.27 3.25
N ARG A 201 -34.91 2.31 3.68
CA ARG A 201 -34.36 3.27 4.64
C ARG A 201 -34.56 2.74 6.05
N ILE A 202 -33.48 2.75 6.83
CA ILE A 202 -33.47 2.30 8.22
C ILE A 202 -34.11 3.39 9.08
N GLY A 203 -35.24 3.08 9.71
CA GLY A 203 -35.88 3.90 10.72
C GLY A 203 -35.39 3.56 12.12
N LYS A 204 -36.23 3.87 13.13
CA LYS A 204 -35.90 3.61 14.53
C LYS A 204 -35.74 2.11 14.82
N ILE A 205 -34.73 1.79 15.62
CA ILE A 205 -34.49 0.43 16.14
C ILE A 205 -34.70 0.44 17.65
N LYS A 206 -35.58 -0.43 18.14
CA LYS A 206 -36.01 -0.51 19.54
C LYS A 206 -35.75 -1.91 20.10
N LYS A 207 -35.33 -2.00 21.36
CA LYS A 207 -35.19 -3.28 22.05
C LYS A 207 -36.58 -3.79 22.44
N ILE A 208 -36.89 -5.05 22.13
CA ILE A 208 -38.10 -5.73 22.63
C ILE A 208 -37.74 -6.46 23.93
N LYS A 209 -36.79 -7.41 23.84
CA LYS A 209 -36.26 -8.17 24.97
C LYS A 209 -34.79 -8.47 24.76
N ASP A 210 -34.17 -9.26 25.64
CA ASP A 210 -32.76 -9.59 25.46
C ASP A 210 -32.54 -10.36 24.15
N ARG A 211 -31.54 -9.92 23.37
CA ARG A 211 -31.23 -10.43 22.02
C ARG A 211 -32.36 -10.38 20.99
N LEU A 212 -33.44 -9.63 21.24
CA LEU A 212 -34.55 -9.43 20.29
C LEU A 212 -34.92 -7.95 20.16
N TRP A 213 -34.92 -7.47 18.92
CA TRP A 213 -35.12 -6.06 18.59
C TRP A 213 -36.17 -5.88 17.49
N GLN A 214 -36.76 -4.69 17.44
CA GLN A 214 -37.65 -4.26 16.36
C GLN A 214 -36.98 -3.13 15.57
N GLY A 215 -36.95 -3.25 14.24
CA GLY A 215 -36.47 -2.20 13.35
C GLY A 215 -37.58 -1.76 12.40
N ASN A 216 -37.74 -0.44 12.24
CA ASN A 216 -38.64 0.08 11.20
C ASN A 216 -37.87 0.24 9.89
N LEU A 217 -38.46 -0.19 8.79
CA LEU A 217 -37.93 -0.02 7.44
C LEU A 217 -38.98 0.70 6.59
N THR A 218 -38.54 1.63 5.75
CA THR A 218 -39.42 2.27 4.76
C THR A 218 -38.87 1.96 3.39
N LEU A 219 -39.72 1.46 2.49
CA LEU A 219 -39.32 1.22 1.11
C LEU A 219 -38.82 2.52 0.47
N THR A 220 -37.66 2.47 -0.18
CA THR A 220 -37.08 3.62 -0.88
C THR A 220 -36.97 3.33 -2.38
N ASN A 221 -36.87 4.39 -3.18
CA ASN A 221 -36.71 4.29 -4.62
C ASN A 221 -35.25 4.49 -5.06
N ASP A 222 -34.97 4.17 -6.33
CA ASP A 222 -33.68 4.39 -6.98
C ASP A 222 -33.34 5.88 -7.20
N ASN A 223 -34.26 6.81 -6.91
CA ASN A 223 -34.06 8.26 -7.01
C ASN A 223 -33.55 8.90 -5.71
N ASP A 224 -33.18 8.10 -4.70
CA ASP A 224 -32.36 8.59 -3.61
C ASP A 224 -31.10 9.26 -4.20
N GLN A 225 -30.91 10.55 -3.95
CA GLN A 225 -29.91 11.37 -4.61
C GLN A 225 -28.48 10.80 -4.45
N GLN A 226 -28.20 10.18 -3.31
CA GLN A 226 -26.90 9.58 -3.02
C GLN A 226 -26.71 8.26 -3.78
N LEU A 227 -27.76 7.44 -3.85
CA LEU A 227 -27.72 6.17 -4.59
C LEU A 227 -27.64 6.42 -6.11
N LYS A 228 -28.40 7.39 -6.62
CA LYS A 228 -28.47 7.70 -8.05
C LYS A 228 -27.13 8.17 -8.62
N GLN A 229 -26.44 9.10 -7.95
CA GLN A 229 -25.15 9.59 -8.42
C GLN A 229 -24.11 8.48 -8.56
N LEU A 230 -24.06 7.58 -7.57
CA LEU A 230 -23.09 6.49 -7.54
C LEU A 230 -23.50 5.35 -8.48
N THR A 231 -24.79 5.02 -8.59
CA THR A 231 -25.29 4.03 -9.55
C THR A 231 -25.12 4.52 -10.99
N ASP A 232 -25.37 5.81 -11.27
CA ASP A 232 -25.17 6.40 -12.59
C ASP A 232 -23.70 6.47 -12.99
N HIS A 233 -22.79 6.69 -12.02
CA HIS A 233 -21.36 6.60 -12.26
C HIS A 233 -20.94 5.18 -12.67
N ILE A 234 -21.34 4.17 -11.90
CA ILE A 234 -20.97 2.78 -12.20
C ILE A 234 -21.68 2.28 -13.49
N ARG A 235 -22.90 2.74 -13.78
CA ARG A 235 -23.57 2.47 -15.08
C ARG A 235 -22.81 3.04 -16.26
N LYS A 236 -22.19 4.23 -16.13
CA LYS A 236 -21.33 4.79 -17.18
C LYS A 236 -20.09 3.94 -17.44
N GLU A 237 -19.54 3.30 -16.40
CA GLU A 237 -18.40 2.39 -16.53
C GLU A 237 -18.78 1.03 -17.18
N HIS A 238 -20.06 0.66 -17.16
CA HIS A 238 -20.56 -0.63 -17.67
C HIS A 238 -21.46 -0.53 -18.92
N GLN A 239 -21.21 0.42 -19.82
CA GLN A 239 -22.01 0.64 -21.04
C GLN A 239 -21.78 -0.40 -22.18
N GLN A 240 -21.09 -1.51 -21.92
CA GLN A 240 -20.79 -2.51 -22.97
C GLN A 240 -22.09 -3.17 -23.48
N LYS A 241 -22.20 -3.41 -24.80
CA LYS A 241 -23.45 -3.93 -25.42
C LYS A 241 -23.81 -5.38 -25.01
N ASN A 242 -22.86 -6.17 -24.48
CA ASN A 242 -23.05 -7.58 -24.15
C ASN A 242 -23.13 -7.78 -22.62
N GLY A 243 -24.21 -8.39 -22.13
CA GLY A 243 -24.41 -8.70 -20.71
C GLY A 243 -23.29 -9.55 -20.08
N TRP A 244 -22.72 -10.50 -20.83
CA TRP A 244 -21.58 -11.29 -20.32
C TRP A 244 -20.30 -10.47 -20.19
N HIS A 245 -20.06 -9.53 -21.11
CA HIS A 245 -18.90 -8.62 -21.02
C HIS A 245 -19.06 -7.69 -19.81
N ARG A 246 -20.24 -7.09 -19.63
CA ARG A 246 -20.57 -6.31 -18.43
C ARG A 246 -20.36 -7.10 -17.14
N MET A 247 -20.76 -8.39 -17.13
CA MET A 247 -20.52 -9.28 -15.99
C MET A 247 -19.03 -9.44 -15.67
N ALA A 248 -18.20 -9.70 -16.69
CA ALA A 248 -16.77 -9.89 -16.50
C ALA A 248 -16.08 -8.60 -16.00
N VAL A 249 -16.44 -7.44 -16.55
CA VAL A 249 -15.94 -6.13 -16.08
C VAL A 249 -16.35 -5.88 -14.63
N LEU A 250 -17.62 -6.16 -14.27
CA LEU A 250 -18.08 -6.07 -12.88
C LEU A 250 -17.27 -6.98 -11.94
N MET A 251 -16.93 -8.21 -12.37
CA MET A 251 -16.07 -9.10 -11.59
C MET A 251 -14.67 -8.51 -11.37
N THR A 252 -14.08 -7.88 -12.38
CA THR A 252 -12.81 -7.17 -12.25
C THR A 252 -12.92 -6.02 -11.24
N THR A 253 -13.97 -5.20 -11.32
CA THR A 253 -14.21 -4.09 -10.37
C THR A 253 -14.42 -4.59 -8.93
N MET A 254 -15.03 -5.76 -8.76
CA MET A 254 -15.20 -6.41 -7.45
C MET A 254 -13.93 -7.12 -6.94
N GLY A 255 -12.81 -7.06 -7.68
CA GLY A 255 -11.55 -7.76 -7.33
C GLY A 255 -11.59 -9.28 -7.54
N LYS A 256 -12.63 -9.81 -8.20
CA LYS A 256 -12.79 -11.25 -8.50
C LYS A 256 -12.14 -11.58 -9.85
N PHE A 257 -10.84 -11.29 -9.98
CA PHE A 257 -10.12 -11.34 -11.26
C PHE A 257 -10.13 -12.72 -11.96
N ASN A 258 -9.96 -13.81 -11.22
CA ASN A 258 -9.99 -15.16 -11.81
C ASN A 258 -11.33 -15.47 -12.49
N LYS A 259 -12.44 -15.06 -11.87
CA LYS A 259 -13.79 -15.23 -12.42
C LYS A 259 -14.01 -14.35 -13.64
N ALA A 260 -13.52 -13.11 -13.59
CA ALA A 260 -13.54 -12.24 -14.74
C ALA A 260 -12.85 -12.92 -15.95
N LEU A 261 -11.66 -13.50 -15.74
CA LEU A 261 -10.91 -14.23 -16.77
C LEU A 261 -11.66 -15.45 -17.32
N GLU A 262 -12.31 -16.25 -16.47
CA GLU A 262 -13.15 -17.37 -16.92
C GLU A 262 -14.27 -16.88 -17.86
N ILE A 263 -14.98 -15.83 -17.46
CA ILE A 263 -16.07 -15.27 -18.27
C ILE A 263 -15.52 -14.67 -19.57
N PHE A 264 -14.41 -13.93 -19.53
CA PHE A 264 -13.78 -13.37 -20.73
C PHE A 264 -13.34 -14.46 -21.72
N ASN A 265 -12.77 -15.57 -21.23
CA ASN A 265 -12.38 -16.71 -22.07
C ASN A 265 -13.61 -17.36 -22.73
N LEU A 266 -14.71 -17.54 -21.99
CA LEU A 266 -15.97 -18.06 -22.54
C LEU A 266 -16.58 -17.15 -23.61
N ILE A 267 -16.52 -15.83 -23.41
CA ILE A 267 -16.98 -14.86 -24.42
C ILE A 267 -16.14 -14.99 -25.68
N ARG A 268 -14.81 -15.10 -25.53
CA ARG A 268 -13.86 -15.21 -26.65
C ARG A 268 -14.05 -16.49 -27.45
N GLU A 269 -14.29 -17.62 -26.79
CA GLU A 269 -14.60 -18.88 -27.47
C GLU A 269 -15.87 -18.76 -28.32
N LYS A 270 -16.90 -18.08 -27.81
CA LYS A 270 -18.17 -17.86 -28.53
C LYS A 270 -18.07 -16.81 -29.65
N SER A 271 -17.19 -15.81 -29.53
CA SER A 271 -17.04 -14.73 -30.52
C SER A 271 -16.20 -15.11 -31.75
N SER A 272 -15.50 -16.24 -31.71
CA SER A 272 -14.59 -16.73 -32.76
C SER A 272 -15.22 -17.04 -34.14
N THR A 273 -16.50 -16.71 -34.37
CA THR A 273 -17.29 -17.14 -35.53
C THR A 273 -17.73 -16.02 -36.50
N ALA A 274 -17.42 -14.74 -36.25
CA ALA A 274 -17.89 -13.64 -37.10
C ALA A 274 -16.80 -12.61 -37.49
N ASN A 275 -16.46 -12.52 -38.77
CA ASN A 275 -15.47 -11.57 -39.31
C ASN A 275 -16.13 -10.24 -39.72
N SER A 276 -16.29 -9.30 -38.79
CA SER A 276 -16.72 -7.91 -39.10
C SER A 276 -15.89 -6.87 -38.34
N ASN A 277 -15.78 -5.65 -38.87
CA ASN A 277 -15.00 -4.57 -38.23
C ASN A 277 -15.49 -4.21 -36.82
N GLU A 278 -16.80 -4.31 -36.55
CA GLU A 278 -17.37 -4.10 -35.21
C GLU A 278 -16.94 -5.20 -34.22
N GLN A 279 -16.80 -6.44 -34.70
CA GLN A 279 -16.35 -7.56 -33.87
C GLN A 279 -14.89 -7.37 -33.41
N PHE A 280 -14.02 -6.82 -34.26
CA PHE A 280 -12.62 -6.56 -33.91
C PHE A 280 -12.46 -5.51 -32.80
N VAL A 281 -13.27 -4.45 -32.80
CA VAL A 281 -13.25 -3.44 -31.73
C VAL A 281 -13.71 -4.07 -30.41
N ILE A 282 -14.80 -4.85 -30.45
CA ILE A 282 -15.30 -5.60 -29.28
C ILE A 282 -14.23 -6.57 -28.77
N ASP A 283 -13.59 -7.32 -29.66
CA ASP A 283 -12.55 -8.26 -29.29
C ASP A 283 -11.33 -7.52 -28.70
N SER A 284 -10.92 -6.37 -29.26
CA SER A 284 -9.82 -5.57 -28.68
C SER A 284 -10.14 -5.09 -27.26
N ALA A 285 -11.38 -4.68 -26.99
CA ALA A 285 -11.81 -4.28 -25.65
C ALA A 285 -11.81 -5.47 -24.68
N ILE A 286 -12.23 -6.65 -25.13
CA ILE A 286 -12.15 -7.88 -24.33
C ILE A 286 -10.70 -8.22 -23.99
N TYR A 287 -9.77 -8.16 -24.96
CA TYR A 287 -8.35 -8.41 -24.69
C TYR A 287 -7.75 -7.36 -23.73
N HIS A 288 -8.18 -6.10 -23.84
CA HIS A 288 -7.80 -5.06 -22.90
C HIS A 288 -8.24 -5.39 -21.48
N ASP A 289 -9.50 -5.78 -21.29
CA ASP A 289 -10.05 -6.08 -19.98
C ASP A 289 -9.47 -7.37 -19.37
N ILE A 290 -9.15 -8.37 -20.20
CA ILE A 290 -8.37 -9.54 -19.79
C ILE A 290 -7.00 -9.11 -19.25
N ALA A 291 -6.31 -8.19 -19.94
CA ALA A 291 -5.02 -7.68 -19.48
C ALA A 291 -5.14 -6.93 -18.14
N VAL A 292 -6.21 -6.14 -17.95
CA VAL A 292 -6.52 -5.49 -16.67
C VAL A 292 -6.77 -6.52 -15.57
N ALA A 293 -7.47 -7.61 -15.85
CA ALA A 293 -7.69 -8.68 -14.88
C ALA A 293 -6.38 -9.40 -14.49
N TYR A 294 -5.51 -9.73 -15.44
CA TYR A 294 -4.18 -10.29 -15.15
C TYR A 294 -3.32 -9.34 -14.33
N ARG A 295 -3.35 -8.03 -14.63
CA ARG A 295 -2.68 -7.01 -13.83
C ARG A 295 -3.20 -7.00 -12.39
N GLY A 296 -4.51 -7.12 -12.20
CA GLY A 296 -5.14 -7.20 -10.88
C GLY A 296 -4.70 -8.42 -10.05
N ILE A 297 -4.41 -9.55 -10.70
CA ILE A 297 -3.83 -10.75 -10.07
C ILE A 297 -2.35 -10.55 -9.70
N GLY A 298 -1.67 -9.62 -10.36
CA GLY A 298 -0.22 -9.42 -10.26
C GLY A 298 0.58 -10.22 -11.31
N ASP A 299 -0.09 -10.85 -12.28
CA ASP A 299 0.55 -11.56 -13.38
C ASP A 299 0.91 -10.57 -14.51
N ASN A 300 1.99 -9.83 -14.27
CA ASN A 300 2.49 -8.80 -15.18
C ASN A 300 2.87 -9.35 -16.58
N PRO A 301 3.51 -10.53 -16.73
CA PRO A 301 3.81 -11.10 -18.05
C PRO A 301 2.56 -11.36 -18.90
N ASN A 302 1.52 -11.97 -18.34
CA ASN A 302 0.28 -12.20 -19.09
C ASN A 302 -0.45 -10.89 -19.37
N ALA A 303 -0.49 -9.96 -18.41
CA ALA A 303 -1.05 -8.63 -18.64
C ALA A 303 -0.37 -7.93 -19.83
N LEU A 304 0.97 -7.95 -19.89
CA LEU A 304 1.73 -7.38 -20.99
C LEU A 304 1.38 -8.03 -22.34
N ALA A 305 1.35 -9.37 -22.39
CA ALA A 305 1.03 -10.10 -23.61
C ALA A 305 -0.37 -9.75 -24.15
N TYR A 306 -1.37 -9.64 -23.27
CA TYR A 306 -2.73 -9.27 -23.68
C TYR A 306 -2.86 -7.79 -24.07
N PHE A 307 -2.16 -6.87 -23.40
CA PHE A 307 -2.11 -5.47 -23.84
C PHE A 307 -1.40 -5.32 -25.21
N GLN A 308 -0.36 -6.10 -25.47
CA GLN A 308 0.31 -6.12 -26.78
C GLN A 308 -0.63 -6.62 -27.88
N LYS A 309 -1.36 -7.71 -27.64
CA LYS A 309 -2.41 -8.18 -28.58
C LYS A 309 -3.50 -7.14 -28.81
N THR A 310 -3.94 -6.47 -27.75
CA THR A 310 -4.89 -5.34 -27.85
C THR A 310 -4.35 -4.26 -28.79
N LEU A 311 -3.09 -3.86 -28.60
CA LEU A 311 -2.43 -2.85 -29.41
C LEU A 311 -2.29 -3.28 -30.88
N GLU A 312 -1.92 -4.53 -31.14
CA GLU A 312 -1.83 -5.09 -32.49
C GLU A 312 -3.18 -5.03 -33.22
N MET A 313 -4.25 -5.42 -32.53
CA MET A 313 -5.61 -5.36 -33.07
C MET A 313 -6.04 -3.90 -33.35
N GLN A 314 -5.83 -3.00 -32.39
CA GLN A 314 -6.14 -1.58 -32.55
C GLN A 314 -5.38 -0.96 -33.72
N ARG A 315 -4.06 -1.19 -33.85
CA ARG A 315 -3.23 -0.64 -34.93
C ARG A 315 -3.61 -1.15 -36.32
N LYS A 316 -4.26 -2.31 -36.43
CA LYS A 316 -4.70 -2.85 -37.71
C LYS A 316 -5.87 -2.06 -38.31
N PHE A 317 -6.69 -1.43 -37.48
CA PHE A 317 -7.95 -0.80 -37.90
C PHE A 317 -8.07 0.69 -37.55
N LEU A 318 -7.30 1.16 -36.57
CA LEU A 318 -7.29 2.55 -36.13
C LEU A 318 -6.06 3.28 -36.69
N PRO A 319 -6.20 4.56 -37.07
CA PRO A 319 -5.07 5.42 -37.40
C PRO A 319 -4.04 5.47 -36.27
N HIS A 320 -2.76 5.67 -36.61
CA HIS A 320 -1.66 5.71 -35.63
C HIS A 320 -1.81 6.78 -34.55
N ASN A 321 -2.64 7.80 -34.78
CA ASN A 321 -2.94 8.89 -33.85
C ASN A 321 -4.32 8.73 -33.19
N HIS A 322 -4.97 7.57 -33.22
CA HIS A 322 -6.30 7.42 -32.63
C HIS A 322 -6.27 7.52 -31.09
N PRO A 323 -7.17 8.29 -30.44
CA PRO A 323 -7.18 8.46 -28.98
C PRO A 323 -7.29 7.17 -28.16
N GLU A 324 -7.94 6.13 -28.67
CA GLU A 324 -8.03 4.83 -27.98
C GLU A 324 -6.67 4.16 -27.75
N LEU A 325 -5.65 4.50 -28.54
CA LEU A 325 -4.30 3.96 -28.37
C LEU A 325 -3.62 4.49 -27.10
N ILE A 326 -4.06 5.64 -26.58
CA ILE A 326 -3.46 6.31 -25.42
C ILE A 326 -3.54 5.40 -24.19
N THR A 327 -4.74 4.87 -23.89
CA THR A 327 -4.96 4.00 -22.73
C THR A 327 -4.13 2.72 -22.84
N THR A 328 -4.06 2.13 -24.03
CA THR A 328 -3.26 0.92 -24.27
C THR A 328 -1.77 1.19 -24.10
N TYR A 329 -1.24 2.29 -24.67
CA TYR A 329 0.15 2.68 -24.49
C TYR A 329 0.50 2.97 -23.03
N ASN A 330 -0.36 3.70 -22.30
CA ASN A 330 -0.16 3.98 -20.88
C ASN A 330 -0.14 2.69 -20.04
N ASN A 331 -1.02 1.74 -20.34
CA ASN A 331 -1.06 0.47 -19.62
C ASN A 331 0.15 -0.42 -19.93
N ILE A 332 0.57 -0.51 -21.20
CA ILE A 332 1.82 -1.22 -21.57
C ILE A 332 3.03 -0.57 -20.88
N GLY A 333 3.09 0.77 -20.87
CA GLY A 333 4.13 1.51 -20.18
C GLY A 333 4.16 1.18 -18.68
N SER A 334 2.98 1.13 -18.03
CA SER A 334 2.87 0.84 -16.60
C SER A 334 3.32 -0.57 -16.25
N ILE A 335 2.96 -1.57 -17.06
CA ILE A 335 3.41 -2.94 -16.84
C ILE A 335 4.93 -3.05 -17.02
N ASN A 336 5.50 -2.38 -18.03
CA ASN A 336 6.95 -2.36 -18.23
C ASN A 336 7.69 -1.67 -17.08
N ASP A 337 7.14 -0.59 -16.51
CA ASP A 337 7.71 0.07 -15.33
C ASP A 337 7.74 -0.88 -14.12
N ILE A 338 6.62 -1.57 -13.84
CA ILE A 338 6.53 -2.58 -12.77
C ILE A 338 7.53 -3.72 -12.98
N MET A 339 7.77 -4.12 -14.23
CA MET A 339 8.73 -5.16 -14.59
C MET A 339 10.19 -4.68 -14.62
N GLY A 340 10.46 -3.38 -14.42
CA GLY A 340 11.81 -2.80 -14.46
C GLY A 340 12.33 -2.47 -15.87
N ASN A 341 11.50 -2.61 -16.90
CA ASN A 341 11.82 -2.31 -18.30
C ASN A 341 11.66 -0.81 -18.60
N TYR A 342 12.40 0.05 -17.90
CA TYR A 342 12.18 1.50 -17.89
C TYR A 342 12.28 2.19 -19.26
N SER A 343 13.21 1.76 -20.12
CA SER A 343 13.37 2.33 -21.47
C SER A 343 12.16 2.06 -22.37
N ILE A 344 11.57 0.86 -22.25
CA ILE A 344 10.35 0.47 -22.96
C ILE A 344 9.14 1.21 -22.38
N ALA A 345 9.08 1.36 -21.05
CA ALA A 345 8.01 2.11 -20.41
C ALA A 345 7.97 3.57 -20.91
N LEU A 346 9.12 4.24 -20.91
CA LEU A 346 9.25 5.62 -21.39
C LEU A 346 8.86 5.77 -22.86
N SER A 347 9.22 4.83 -23.73
CA SER A 347 8.88 4.91 -25.15
C SER A 347 7.37 4.86 -25.36
N TYR A 348 6.66 3.93 -24.69
CA TYR A 348 5.20 3.86 -24.78
C TYR A 348 4.50 5.07 -24.17
N TYR A 349 4.97 5.58 -23.03
CA TYR A 349 4.42 6.81 -22.45
C TYR A 349 4.64 8.02 -23.36
N GLN A 350 5.78 8.10 -24.04
CA GLN A 350 6.05 9.16 -25.00
C GLN A 350 5.10 9.08 -26.21
N MET A 351 4.83 7.87 -26.72
CA MET A 351 3.82 7.67 -27.78
C MET A 351 2.42 8.10 -27.34
N ALA A 352 2.01 7.76 -26.11
CA ALA A 352 0.73 8.19 -25.55
C ALA A 352 0.66 9.72 -25.45
N LEU A 353 1.74 10.35 -24.96
CA LEU A 353 1.84 11.80 -24.78
C LEU A 353 1.78 12.56 -26.11
N GLU A 354 2.40 12.03 -27.17
CA GLU A 354 2.35 12.61 -28.51
C GLU A 354 0.92 12.65 -29.05
N ILE A 355 0.17 11.55 -28.92
CA ILE A 355 -1.24 11.52 -29.32
C ILE A 355 -2.04 12.51 -28.46
N GLN A 356 -1.89 12.47 -27.14
CA GLN A 356 -2.63 13.36 -26.24
C GLN A 356 -2.44 14.84 -26.58
N LYS A 357 -1.21 15.27 -26.85
CA LYS A 357 -0.91 16.66 -27.22
C LYS A 357 -1.54 17.11 -28.53
N THR A 358 -1.90 16.18 -29.42
CA THR A 358 -2.58 16.50 -30.69
C THR A 358 -4.09 16.62 -30.55
N PHE A 359 -4.72 15.90 -29.62
CA PHE A 359 -6.18 15.83 -29.48
C PHE A 359 -6.74 16.61 -28.28
N PHE A 360 -5.96 16.77 -27.21
CA PHE A 360 -6.43 17.36 -25.96
C PHE A 360 -5.81 18.74 -25.70
N PRO A 361 -6.55 19.64 -25.03
CA PRO A 361 -6.00 20.89 -24.53
C PRO A 361 -4.79 20.67 -23.61
N THR A 362 -3.92 21.67 -23.49
CA THR A 362 -2.70 21.60 -22.67
C THR A 362 -2.95 21.40 -21.18
N ASP A 363 -4.16 21.66 -20.70
CA ASP A 363 -4.58 21.51 -19.30
C ASP A 363 -5.52 20.28 -19.10
N ASP A 364 -5.54 19.33 -20.04
CA ASP A 364 -6.36 18.12 -19.94
C ASP A 364 -5.88 17.16 -18.82
N PRO A 365 -6.76 16.66 -17.93
CA PRO A 365 -6.38 15.75 -16.84
C PRO A 365 -5.65 14.48 -17.30
N SER A 366 -5.92 13.98 -18.51
CA SER A 366 -5.25 12.77 -19.01
C SER A 366 -3.75 12.98 -19.26
N LEU A 367 -3.33 14.22 -19.56
CA LEU A 367 -1.91 14.58 -19.67
C LEU A 367 -1.22 14.48 -18.31
N ALA A 368 -1.90 14.87 -17.23
CA ALA A 368 -1.36 14.81 -15.87
C ALA A 368 -1.00 13.36 -15.47
N ILE A 369 -1.85 12.39 -15.85
CA ILE A 369 -1.63 10.96 -15.63
C ILE A 369 -0.37 10.49 -16.37
N THR A 370 -0.25 10.78 -17.67
CA THR A 370 0.91 10.36 -18.47
C THR A 370 2.19 11.01 -17.97
N TYR A 371 2.18 12.31 -17.64
CA TYR A 371 3.33 12.99 -17.03
C TYR A 371 3.71 12.39 -15.67
N GLY A 372 2.72 12.05 -14.84
CA GLY A 372 2.95 11.43 -13.55
C GLY A 372 3.62 10.06 -13.68
N ASN A 373 3.18 9.26 -14.65
CA ASN A 373 3.78 7.96 -14.97
C ASN A 373 5.23 8.10 -15.46
N ILE A 374 5.51 9.04 -16.36
CA ILE A 374 6.89 9.31 -16.82
C ILE A 374 7.76 9.77 -15.63
N GLY A 375 7.21 10.62 -14.77
CA GLY A 375 7.86 11.04 -13.52
C GLY A 375 8.17 9.88 -12.59
N ALA A 376 7.26 8.91 -12.47
CA ALA A 376 7.45 7.69 -11.69
C ALA A 376 8.59 6.83 -12.26
N VAL A 377 8.64 6.61 -13.57
CA VAL A 377 9.74 5.84 -14.20
C VAL A 377 11.09 6.52 -13.96
N HIS A 378 11.18 7.84 -14.15
CA HIS A 378 12.41 8.57 -13.86
C HIS A 378 12.83 8.49 -12.39
N ASN A 379 11.87 8.49 -11.47
CA ASN A 379 12.13 8.28 -10.04
C ASN A 379 12.68 6.86 -9.79
N SER A 380 12.08 5.82 -10.37
CA SER A 380 12.55 4.44 -10.31
C SER A 380 13.97 4.27 -10.87
N MET A 381 14.33 5.03 -11.90
CA MET A 381 15.67 5.07 -12.48
C MET A 381 16.69 5.89 -11.65
N GLY A 382 16.25 6.60 -10.60
CA GLY A 382 17.09 7.52 -9.84
C GLY A 382 17.38 8.86 -10.54
N ASN A 383 16.72 9.16 -11.66
CA ASN A 383 16.82 10.46 -12.35
C ASN A 383 15.87 11.49 -11.71
N TYR A 384 16.20 11.89 -10.49
CA TYR A 384 15.38 12.79 -9.67
C TYR A 384 15.08 14.15 -10.33
N PRO A 385 16.01 14.83 -11.03
CA PRO A 385 15.71 16.10 -11.69
C PRO A 385 14.64 15.97 -12.79
N ALA A 386 14.71 14.92 -13.60
CA ALA A 386 13.70 14.66 -14.62
C ALA A 386 12.35 14.32 -13.99
N ALA A 387 12.34 13.46 -12.96
CA ALA A 387 11.14 13.11 -12.22
C ALA A 387 10.43 14.35 -11.65
N LEU A 388 11.17 15.24 -10.98
CA LEU A 388 10.63 16.51 -10.46
C LEU A 388 10.06 17.41 -11.56
N SER A 389 10.70 17.48 -12.72
CA SER A 389 10.20 18.27 -13.86
C SER A 389 8.81 17.78 -14.30
N TYR A 390 8.66 16.46 -14.46
CA TYR A 390 7.39 15.85 -14.87
C TYR A 390 6.31 15.95 -13.80
N TYR A 391 6.62 15.67 -12.52
CA TYR A 391 5.64 15.82 -11.45
C TYR A 391 5.20 17.28 -11.24
N LYS A 392 6.08 18.27 -11.49
CA LYS A 392 5.67 19.69 -11.49
C LYS A 392 4.72 20.03 -12.65
N GLN A 393 4.87 19.39 -13.82
CA GLN A 393 3.92 19.53 -14.93
C GLN A 393 2.57 18.88 -14.58
N THR A 394 2.57 17.67 -14.02
CA THR A 394 1.38 17.00 -13.47
C THR A 394 0.66 17.92 -12.49
N LEU A 395 1.37 18.43 -11.48
CA LEU A 395 0.81 19.30 -10.45
C LEU A 395 0.18 20.58 -11.03
N LYS A 396 0.81 21.18 -12.05
CA LYS A 396 0.30 22.38 -12.72
C LYS A 396 -1.05 22.12 -13.41
N ILE A 397 -1.20 20.97 -14.06
CA ILE A 397 -2.44 20.57 -14.74
C ILE A 397 -3.51 20.23 -13.69
N GLU A 398 -3.14 19.47 -12.66
CA GLU A 398 -4.06 19.09 -11.58
C GLU A 398 -4.62 20.30 -10.84
N HIS A 399 -3.80 21.32 -10.53
CA HIS A 399 -4.28 22.57 -9.91
C HIS A 399 -5.30 23.33 -10.74
N LYS A 400 -5.21 23.25 -12.07
CA LYS A 400 -6.16 23.93 -12.96
C LYS A 400 -7.44 23.13 -13.18
N SER A 401 -7.34 21.81 -13.18
CA SER A 401 -8.41 20.92 -13.62
C SER A 401 -9.17 20.22 -12.47
N LEU A 402 -8.58 20.16 -11.27
CA LEU A 402 -9.14 19.44 -10.12
C LEU A 402 -9.47 20.38 -8.96
N PRO A 403 -10.46 20.03 -8.10
CA PRO A 403 -10.71 20.75 -6.85
C PRO A 403 -9.49 20.74 -5.92
N ALA A 404 -9.35 21.78 -5.08
CA ALA A 404 -8.19 21.95 -4.20
C ALA A 404 -7.93 20.79 -3.21
N ASN A 405 -8.97 20.02 -2.86
CA ASN A 405 -8.85 18.85 -1.98
C ASN A 405 -8.91 17.53 -2.77
N HIS A 406 -8.58 17.51 -4.06
CA HIS A 406 -8.63 16.27 -4.82
C HIS A 406 -7.48 15.32 -4.41
N PRO A 407 -7.73 14.00 -4.22
CA PRO A 407 -6.70 13.05 -3.79
C PRO A 407 -5.44 13.00 -4.68
N ASN A 408 -5.60 13.19 -6.00
CA ASN A 408 -4.44 13.22 -6.92
C ASN A 408 -3.44 14.34 -6.58
N LEU A 409 -3.90 15.52 -6.15
CA LEU A 409 -2.99 16.59 -5.71
C LEU A 409 -2.14 16.14 -4.52
N ALA A 410 -2.75 15.43 -3.56
CA ALA A 410 -2.04 14.88 -2.43
C ALA A 410 -1.00 13.84 -2.88
N ALA A 411 -1.38 12.92 -3.77
CA ALA A 411 -0.45 11.92 -4.32
C ALA A 411 0.75 12.56 -5.02
N THR A 412 0.52 13.57 -5.87
CA THR A 412 1.60 14.30 -6.56
C THR A 412 2.53 15.03 -5.58
N TYR A 413 1.98 15.66 -4.53
CA TYR A 413 2.80 16.27 -3.48
C TYR A 413 3.65 15.23 -2.73
N GLU A 414 3.10 14.07 -2.39
CA GLU A 414 3.85 13.00 -1.74
C GLU A 414 5.01 12.49 -2.61
N GLN A 415 4.80 12.36 -3.92
CA GLN A 415 5.87 11.95 -4.85
C GLN A 415 6.98 12.98 -4.93
N ILE A 416 6.63 14.27 -5.04
CA ILE A 416 7.61 15.35 -5.04
C ILE A 416 8.38 15.38 -3.72
N GLY A 417 7.69 15.26 -2.59
CA GLY A 417 8.30 15.21 -1.25
C GLY A 417 9.29 14.06 -1.13
N SER A 418 8.89 12.86 -1.57
CA SER A 418 9.75 11.66 -1.55
C SER A 418 11.02 11.84 -2.37
N ILE A 419 10.92 12.45 -3.57
CA ILE A 419 12.08 12.72 -4.42
C ILE A 419 13.06 13.70 -3.74
N TYR A 420 12.55 14.79 -3.16
CA TYR A 420 13.42 15.72 -2.40
C TYR A 420 14.09 15.01 -1.22
N GLY A 421 13.38 14.09 -0.54
CA GLY A 421 13.95 13.23 0.50
C GLY A 421 15.09 12.35 -0.01
N TYR A 422 14.94 11.72 -1.18
CA TYR A 422 16.02 10.93 -1.79
C TYR A 422 17.22 11.78 -2.21
N MET A 423 16.99 13.04 -2.60
CA MET A 423 18.05 14.00 -2.90
C MET A 423 18.74 14.58 -1.65
N GLY A 424 18.23 14.31 -0.45
CA GLY A 424 18.74 14.83 0.82
C GLY A 424 18.25 16.23 1.20
N ASP A 425 17.34 16.84 0.42
CA ASP A 425 16.68 18.09 0.80
C ASP A 425 15.41 17.81 1.62
N TYR A 426 15.64 17.38 2.86
CA TYR A 426 14.57 17.02 3.79
C TYR A 426 13.68 18.22 4.16
N SER A 427 14.20 19.45 4.09
CA SER A 427 13.44 20.67 4.38
C SER A 427 12.34 20.90 3.35
N THR A 428 12.68 20.80 2.06
CA THR A 428 11.72 20.91 0.97
C THR A 428 10.78 19.71 0.95
N ALA A 429 11.29 18.50 1.23
CA ALA A 429 10.48 17.29 1.34
C ALA A 429 9.34 17.45 2.36
N LEU A 430 9.66 17.90 3.57
CA LEU A 430 8.67 18.14 4.64
C LEU A 430 7.61 19.17 4.24
N SER A 431 7.99 20.22 3.52
CA SER A 431 7.04 21.23 3.01
C SER A 431 6.01 20.62 2.05
N TYR A 432 6.44 19.73 1.15
CA TYR A 432 5.53 19.04 0.24
C TYR A 432 4.68 17.98 0.94
N HIS A 433 5.27 17.17 1.83
CA HIS A 433 4.50 16.20 2.63
C HIS A 433 3.43 16.88 3.48
N LYS A 434 3.71 18.07 4.04
CA LYS A 434 2.71 18.83 4.79
C LYS A 434 1.52 19.24 3.92
N LYS A 435 1.74 19.68 2.68
CA LYS A 435 0.66 20.02 1.74
C LYS A 435 -0.18 18.79 1.37
N GLY A 436 0.48 17.65 1.12
CA GLY A 436 -0.21 16.37 0.86
C GLY A 436 -1.06 15.94 2.06
N LEU A 437 -0.49 16.01 3.26
CA LEU A 437 -1.15 15.68 4.51
C LEU A 437 -2.40 16.54 4.76
N GLU A 438 -2.32 17.85 4.54
CA GLU A 438 -3.46 18.77 4.73
C GLU A 438 -4.67 18.40 3.86
N ILE A 439 -4.43 17.92 2.63
CA ILE A 439 -5.49 17.43 1.74
C ILE A 439 -6.02 16.08 2.23
N GLN A 440 -5.13 15.16 2.57
CA GLN A 440 -5.51 13.82 3.05
C GLN A 440 -6.35 13.89 4.32
N GLN A 441 -6.00 14.75 5.28
CA GLN A 441 -6.75 14.93 6.53
C GLN A 441 -8.18 15.45 6.31
N LYS A 442 -8.42 16.19 5.23
CA LYS A 442 -9.76 16.69 4.87
C LYS A 442 -10.60 15.69 4.10
N THR A 443 -9.98 14.68 3.48
CA THR A 443 -10.61 13.83 2.47
C THR A 443 -10.67 12.36 2.84
N LEU A 444 -9.80 11.91 3.75
CA LEU A 444 -9.67 10.51 4.16
C LEU A 444 -10.10 10.32 5.62
N PRO A 445 -10.60 9.14 5.98
CA PRO A 445 -10.81 8.76 7.37
C PRO A 445 -9.51 8.85 8.21
N PRO A 446 -9.57 9.14 9.52
CA PRO A 446 -8.39 9.30 10.37
C PRO A 446 -7.42 8.10 10.38
N ASP A 447 -7.94 6.88 10.23
CA ASP A 447 -7.17 5.64 10.26
C ASP A 447 -6.80 5.14 8.83
N HIS A 448 -6.84 6.01 7.81
CA HIS A 448 -6.54 5.62 6.44
C HIS A 448 -5.03 5.36 6.22
N PRO A 449 -4.60 4.26 5.57
CA PRO A 449 -3.18 3.91 5.38
C PRO A 449 -2.32 4.99 4.71
N ASN A 450 -2.88 5.80 3.80
CA ASN A 450 -2.15 6.93 3.19
C ASN A 450 -1.67 7.95 4.23
N LEU A 451 -2.45 8.23 5.28
CA LEU A 451 -2.03 9.13 6.37
C LEU A 451 -0.82 8.54 7.11
N ALA A 452 -0.83 7.23 7.38
CA ALA A 452 0.29 6.54 8.02
C ALA A 452 1.58 6.63 7.20
N ASN A 453 1.48 6.48 5.87
CA ASN A 453 2.62 6.63 4.96
C ASN A 453 3.18 8.06 4.98
N THR A 454 2.32 9.07 4.90
CA THR A 454 2.77 10.47 4.95
C THR A 454 3.38 10.82 6.31
N TYR A 455 2.79 10.39 7.43
CA TYR A 455 3.40 10.57 8.75
C TYR A 455 4.77 9.88 8.86
N LYS A 456 4.92 8.67 8.31
CA LYS A 456 6.21 7.96 8.31
C LYS A 456 7.28 8.72 7.52
N ASN A 457 6.92 9.24 6.35
CA ASN A 457 7.82 10.06 5.53
C ASN A 457 8.21 11.36 6.24
N MET A 458 7.26 12.00 6.95
CA MET A 458 7.57 13.16 7.78
C MET A 458 8.50 12.79 8.95
N GLY A 459 8.25 11.67 9.62
CA GLY A 459 9.12 11.15 10.67
C GLY A 459 10.55 10.95 10.20
N GLU A 460 10.72 10.38 8.99
CA GLU A 460 12.03 10.24 8.36
C GLU A 460 12.68 11.58 8.03
N GLY A 461 11.93 12.54 7.49
CA GLY A 461 12.43 13.89 7.22
C GLY A 461 12.97 14.58 8.48
N TYR A 462 12.22 14.54 9.58
CA TYR A 462 12.67 15.10 10.86
C TYR A 462 13.85 14.33 11.47
N ARG A 463 13.88 12.99 11.34
CA ARG A 463 15.00 12.16 11.77
C ARG A 463 16.29 12.56 11.07
N MET A 464 16.23 12.79 9.76
CA MET A 464 17.40 13.20 8.96
C MET A 464 17.87 14.62 9.26
N LEU A 465 16.96 15.51 9.69
CA LEU A 465 17.31 16.85 10.18
C LEU A 465 17.81 16.86 11.63
N GLY A 466 17.79 15.73 12.33
CA GLY A 466 18.23 15.60 13.72
C GLY A 466 17.17 15.98 14.76
N ASP A 467 15.92 16.26 14.37
CA ASP A 467 14.82 16.45 15.32
C ASP A 467 14.19 15.11 15.68
N SER A 468 14.86 14.39 16.57
CA SER A 468 14.44 13.09 17.07
C SER A 468 13.08 13.13 17.77
N SER A 469 12.73 14.26 18.41
CA SER A 469 11.49 14.39 19.20
C SER A 469 10.25 14.47 18.30
N THR A 470 10.31 15.30 17.27
CA THR A 470 9.24 15.42 16.28
C THR A 470 9.14 14.16 15.43
N ALA A 471 10.28 13.56 15.07
CA ALA A 471 10.31 12.28 14.35
C ALA A 471 9.58 11.17 15.09
N LEU A 472 9.83 11.03 16.40
CA LEU A 472 9.17 10.05 17.26
C LEU A 472 7.65 10.26 17.26
N SER A 473 7.19 11.50 17.46
CA SER A 473 5.76 11.84 17.45
C SER A 473 5.06 11.41 16.15
N TYR A 474 5.72 11.59 15.01
CA TYR A 474 5.17 11.17 13.71
C TYR A 474 5.16 9.65 13.54
N TYR A 475 6.23 8.94 13.95
CA TYR A 475 6.23 7.49 13.90
C TYR A 475 5.21 6.85 14.85
N GLU A 476 4.94 7.45 16.01
CA GLU A 476 3.87 7.00 16.92
C GLU A 476 2.49 7.15 16.30
N LYS A 477 2.23 8.26 15.58
CA LYS A 477 0.99 8.44 14.80
C LYS A 477 0.86 7.41 13.68
N THR A 478 1.94 7.12 12.97
CA THR A 478 1.98 6.03 11.97
C THR A 478 1.59 4.70 12.62
N LEU A 479 2.21 4.37 13.76
CA LEU A 479 1.99 3.11 14.47
C LEU A 479 0.53 2.96 14.94
N ASP A 480 -0.07 4.02 15.48
CA ASP A 480 -1.48 4.01 15.92
C ASP A 480 -2.44 3.68 14.76
N ILE A 481 -2.23 4.29 13.59
CA ILE A 481 -3.04 4.01 12.41
C ILE A 481 -2.79 2.59 11.90
N GLU A 482 -1.54 2.15 11.81
CA GLU A 482 -1.19 0.81 11.32
C GLU A 482 -1.76 -0.30 12.22
N LEU A 483 -1.76 -0.11 13.55
CA LEU A 483 -2.34 -1.07 14.49
C LEU A 483 -3.86 -1.18 14.39
N LYS A 484 -4.56 -0.12 13.97
CA LYS A 484 -6.03 -0.11 13.76
C LYS A 484 -6.44 -0.63 12.38
N SER A 485 -5.61 -0.40 11.36
CA SER A 485 -5.96 -0.65 9.95
C SER A 485 -5.37 -1.93 9.36
N LEU A 486 -4.29 -2.46 9.94
CA LEU A 486 -3.57 -3.62 9.41
C LEU A 486 -3.66 -4.83 10.35
N GLN A 487 -3.45 -6.02 9.79
CA GLN A 487 -3.32 -7.24 10.59
C GLN A 487 -2.08 -7.16 11.51
N PRO A 488 -2.12 -7.72 12.73
CA PRO A 488 -1.00 -7.63 13.68
C PRO A 488 0.35 -8.19 13.19
N SER A 489 0.33 -9.07 12.19
CA SER A 489 1.52 -9.62 11.54
C SER A 489 1.95 -8.86 10.29
N HIS A 490 1.40 -7.67 10.01
CA HIS A 490 1.73 -6.93 8.81
C HIS A 490 3.17 -6.34 8.89
N PRO A 491 4.03 -6.55 7.87
CA PRO A 491 5.42 -6.09 7.88
C PRO A 491 5.61 -4.57 8.10
N SER A 492 4.64 -3.74 7.69
CA SER A 492 4.70 -2.28 7.92
C SER A 492 4.81 -1.92 9.39
N ILE A 493 4.06 -2.60 10.27
CA ILE A 493 4.11 -2.39 11.72
C ILE A 493 5.53 -2.64 12.24
N ALA A 494 6.18 -3.70 11.75
CA ALA A 494 7.55 -4.02 12.13
C ALA A 494 8.55 -2.96 11.66
N ASN A 495 8.35 -2.39 10.47
CA ASN A 495 9.20 -1.31 9.97
C ASN A 495 9.05 -0.04 10.82
N THR A 496 7.82 0.31 11.20
CA THR A 496 7.56 1.45 12.09
C THR A 496 8.17 1.24 13.47
N TYR A 497 8.11 0.02 14.03
CA TYR A 497 8.84 -0.32 15.26
C TYR A 497 10.37 -0.18 15.11
N SER A 498 10.97 -0.65 14.00
CA SER A 498 12.40 -0.43 13.73
C SER A 498 12.75 1.07 13.64
N CYS A 499 11.89 1.91 13.06
CA CYS A 499 12.10 3.37 13.01
C CYS A 499 12.06 4.01 14.40
N ILE A 500 11.09 3.64 15.23
CA ILE A 500 11.00 4.11 16.63
C ILE A 500 12.22 3.65 17.43
N ALA A 501 12.62 2.38 17.29
CA ALA A 501 13.81 1.84 17.92
C ALA A 501 15.08 2.62 17.52
N ALA A 502 15.24 2.95 16.25
CA ALA A 502 16.37 3.74 15.75
C ALA A 502 16.42 5.16 16.37
N ILE A 503 15.26 5.79 16.63
CA ILE A 503 15.21 7.06 17.34
C ILE A 503 15.67 6.90 18.79
N TYR A 504 15.16 5.91 19.52
CA TYR A 504 15.60 5.65 20.90
C TYR A 504 17.09 5.26 20.98
N HIS A 505 17.61 4.55 19.97
CA HIS A 505 19.03 4.23 19.84
C HIS A 505 19.86 5.51 19.66
N MET A 506 19.44 6.43 18.78
CA MET A 506 20.09 7.74 18.60
C MET A 506 20.08 8.59 19.89
N LEU A 507 18.99 8.50 20.68
CA LEU A 507 18.85 9.14 21.98
C LEU A 507 19.58 8.40 23.11
N GLN A 508 20.32 7.33 22.81
CA GLN A 508 21.05 6.48 23.77
C GLN A 508 20.16 5.81 24.83
N ASN A 509 18.86 5.69 24.56
CA ASN A 509 17.93 4.93 25.41
C ASN A 509 17.87 3.47 24.94
N TYR A 510 18.97 2.76 25.17
CA TYR A 510 19.18 1.41 24.64
C TYR A 510 18.13 0.37 25.09
N PRO A 511 17.64 0.35 26.35
CA PRO A 511 16.63 -0.63 26.77
C PRO A 511 15.31 -0.49 26.01
N ILE A 512 14.85 0.74 25.78
CA ILE A 512 13.61 1.00 25.02
C ILE A 512 13.83 0.64 23.54
N ALA A 513 14.97 1.03 22.97
CA ALA A 513 15.31 0.69 21.59
C ALA A 513 15.34 -0.83 21.36
N LEU A 514 15.96 -1.60 22.26
CA LEU A 514 16.00 -3.07 22.20
C LEU A 514 14.59 -3.65 22.19
N SER A 515 13.71 -3.21 23.11
CA SER A 515 12.33 -3.69 23.19
C SER A 515 11.57 -3.49 21.87
N TYR A 516 11.75 -2.35 21.21
CA TYR A 516 11.12 -2.09 19.92
C TYR A 516 11.72 -2.91 18.78
N TYR A 517 13.04 -3.09 18.74
CA TYR A 517 13.67 -3.99 17.77
C TYR A 517 13.23 -5.45 17.93
N GLU A 518 13.07 -5.94 19.15
CA GLU A 518 12.55 -7.28 19.44
C GLU A 518 11.10 -7.46 18.97
N LYS A 519 10.25 -6.44 19.19
CA LYS A 519 8.87 -6.43 18.64
C LYS A 519 8.88 -6.48 17.11
N ALA A 520 9.74 -5.69 16.46
CA ALA A 520 9.89 -5.71 15.00
C ALA A 520 10.36 -7.08 14.50
N LEU A 521 11.34 -7.68 15.17
CA LEU A 521 11.87 -9.01 14.84
C LEU A 521 10.78 -10.09 14.96
N GLY A 522 10.02 -10.10 16.06
CA GLY A 522 8.96 -11.09 16.29
C GLY A 522 7.78 -10.98 15.31
N ILE A 523 7.50 -9.79 14.76
CA ILE A 523 6.56 -9.66 13.64
C ILE A 523 7.20 -10.25 12.37
N LYS A 524 8.40 -9.79 11.97
CA LYS A 524 9.05 -10.24 10.73
C LYS A 524 9.26 -11.77 10.68
N GLN A 525 9.58 -12.41 11.80
CA GLN A 525 9.70 -13.87 11.91
C GLN A 525 8.38 -14.62 11.69
N ARG A 526 7.23 -14.00 12.01
CA ARG A 526 5.91 -14.57 11.73
C ARG A 526 5.41 -14.26 10.33
N SER A 527 5.85 -13.15 9.74
CA SER A 527 5.41 -12.68 8.42
C SER A 527 6.21 -13.27 7.25
N PHE A 528 7.47 -13.61 7.47
CA PHE A 528 8.40 -14.02 6.41
C PHE A 528 9.04 -15.39 6.66
N PRO A 529 9.51 -16.08 5.60
CA PRO A 529 10.38 -17.25 5.74
C PRO A 529 11.64 -16.94 6.57
N SER A 530 12.20 -17.95 7.23
CA SER A 530 13.33 -17.80 8.16
C SER A 530 14.60 -17.23 7.53
N ASP A 531 14.75 -17.33 6.22
CA ASP A 531 15.87 -16.83 5.42
C ASP A 531 15.56 -15.51 4.69
N HIS A 532 14.48 -14.82 5.06
CA HIS A 532 14.13 -13.56 4.42
C HIS A 532 15.10 -12.42 4.82
N PRO A 533 15.65 -11.64 3.86
CA PRO A 533 16.62 -10.57 4.14
C PRO A 533 16.16 -9.52 5.15
N SER A 534 14.85 -9.24 5.27
CA SER A 534 14.33 -8.29 6.27
C SER A 534 14.57 -8.75 7.72
N ILE A 535 14.65 -10.06 7.97
CA ILE A 535 15.01 -10.60 9.29
C ILE A 535 16.48 -10.31 9.56
N ALA A 536 17.37 -10.56 8.57
CA ALA A 536 18.78 -10.25 8.67
C ALA A 536 19.04 -8.77 9.00
N LYS A 537 18.36 -7.86 8.30
CA LYS A 537 18.45 -6.41 8.59
C LYS A 537 18.14 -6.09 10.06
N THR A 538 17.11 -6.72 10.63
CA THR A 538 16.71 -6.49 12.03
C THR A 538 17.73 -7.06 13.00
N TYR A 539 18.35 -8.21 12.69
CA TYR A 539 19.48 -8.71 13.47
C TYR A 539 20.67 -7.76 13.42
N SER A 540 21.00 -7.18 12.25
CA SER A 540 22.06 -6.18 12.15
C SER A 540 21.75 -4.90 12.94
N GLU A 541 20.48 -4.46 12.98
CA GLU A 541 20.03 -3.34 13.81
C GLU A 541 20.25 -3.62 15.30
N ILE A 542 19.84 -4.81 15.78
CA ILE A 542 20.08 -5.25 17.16
C ILE A 542 21.58 -5.39 17.44
N GLY A 543 22.36 -5.94 16.51
CA GLY A 543 23.82 -6.04 16.64
C GLY A 543 24.47 -4.67 16.80
N SER A 544 24.00 -3.65 16.07
CA SER A 544 24.51 -2.28 16.19
C SER A 544 24.15 -1.63 17.52
N LEU A 545 23.00 -1.98 18.09
CA LEU A 545 22.63 -1.56 19.44
C LEU A 545 23.59 -2.18 20.47
N HIS A 546 23.86 -3.49 20.37
CA HIS A 546 24.81 -4.18 21.25
C HIS A 546 26.25 -3.64 21.12
N GLU A 547 26.68 -3.29 19.89
CA GLU A 547 27.95 -2.60 19.65
C GLU A 547 28.00 -1.24 20.39
N SER A 548 26.91 -0.48 20.40
CA SER A 548 26.84 0.84 21.04
C SER A 548 26.84 0.79 22.58
N ILE A 549 26.43 -0.34 23.18
CA ILE A 549 26.54 -0.60 24.62
C ILE A 549 27.83 -1.33 25.00
N GLU A 550 28.76 -1.49 24.04
CA GLU A 550 30.04 -2.19 24.20
C GLU A 550 29.89 -3.70 24.55
N ASP A 551 28.72 -4.29 24.28
CA ASP A 551 28.50 -5.75 24.35
C ASP A 551 28.90 -6.41 23.03
N TYR A 552 30.21 -6.42 22.79
CA TYR A 552 30.79 -6.90 21.53
C TYR A 552 30.47 -8.38 21.24
N SER A 553 30.33 -9.22 22.27
CA SER A 553 30.07 -10.65 22.07
C SER A 553 28.66 -10.91 21.51
N THR A 554 27.66 -10.23 22.06
CA THR A 554 26.30 -10.32 21.57
C THR A 554 26.15 -9.63 20.22
N ALA A 555 26.85 -8.50 20.01
CA ALA A 555 26.88 -7.81 18.71
C ALA A 555 27.37 -8.74 17.59
N LEU A 556 28.51 -9.41 17.79
CA LEU A 556 29.05 -10.40 16.85
C LEU A 556 28.04 -11.52 16.57
N SER A 557 27.43 -12.09 17.61
CA SER A 557 26.42 -13.15 17.45
C SER A 557 25.25 -12.73 16.55
N TYR A 558 24.75 -11.49 16.71
CA TYR A 558 23.68 -10.97 15.87
C TYR A 558 24.11 -10.69 14.44
N TYR A 559 25.31 -10.12 14.22
CA TYR A 559 25.83 -9.93 12.87
C TYR A 559 26.09 -11.25 12.14
N GLU A 560 26.56 -12.28 12.84
CA GLU A 560 26.73 -13.62 12.27
C GLU A 560 25.39 -14.27 11.88
N LYS A 561 24.34 -14.10 12.71
CA LYS A 561 22.98 -14.52 12.35
C LYS A 561 22.47 -13.82 11.10
N ALA A 562 22.70 -12.51 10.97
CA ALA A 562 22.33 -11.74 9.78
C ALA A 562 23.09 -12.25 8.54
N LEU A 563 24.41 -12.40 8.64
CA LEU A 563 25.26 -12.93 7.56
C LEU A 563 24.82 -14.32 7.09
N LYS A 564 24.48 -15.22 8.01
CA LYS A 564 24.02 -16.57 7.67
C LYS A 564 22.73 -16.55 6.84
N ILE A 565 21.81 -15.64 7.15
CA ILE A 565 20.57 -15.47 6.37
C ILE A 565 20.88 -14.88 5.00
N GLU A 566 21.68 -13.81 4.94
CA GLU A 566 22.03 -13.13 3.68
C GLU A 566 22.82 -14.03 2.73
N GLN A 567 23.76 -14.83 3.25
CA GLN A 567 24.54 -15.78 2.43
C GLN A 567 23.66 -16.85 1.78
N LYS A 568 22.53 -17.21 2.41
CA LYS A 568 21.58 -18.18 1.89
C LYS A 568 20.61 -17.57 0.89
N SER A 569 20.22 -16.31 1.09
CA SER A 569 19.11 -15.67 0.38
C SER A 569 19.52 -14.69 -0.72
N LEU A 570 20.75 -14.18 -0.68
CA LEU A 570 21.23 -13.13 -1.58
C LEU A 570 22.43 -13.62 -2.42
N PRO A 571 22.66 -13.02 -3.61
CA PRO A 571 23.88 -13.27 -4.39
C PRO A 571 25.15 -12.97 -3.59
N PHE A 572 26.23 -13.70 -3.88
CA PHE A 572 27.50 -13.59 -3.14
C PHE A 572 28.15 -12.19 -3.18
N ASN A 573 27.80 -11.36 -4.16
CA ASN A 573 28.26 -9.98 -4.32
C ASN A 573 27.22 -8.94 -3.86
N HIS A 574 26.17 -9.34 -3.14
CA HIS A 574 25.15 -8.39 -2.70
C HIS A 574 25.69 -7.40 -1.66
N PRO A 575 25.45 -6.08 -1.78
CA PRO A 575 25.99 -5.06 -0.86
C PRO A 575 25.69 -5.28 0.62
N SER A 576 24.54 -5.89 0.97
CA SER A 576 24.19 -6.23 2.37
C SER A 576 25.21 -7.14 3.07
N LEU A 577 25.82 -8.08 2.32
CA LEU A 577 26.88 -8.93 2.86
C LEU A 577 28.10 -8.10 3.27
N ALA A 578 28.46 -7.13 2.42
CA ALA A 578 29.56 -6.21 2.72
C ALA A 578 29.26 -5.33 3.94
N TYR A 579 28.01 -4.88 4.10
CA TYR A 579 27.58 -4.13 5.27
C TYR A 579 27.82 -4.92 6.57
N ASN A 580 27.36 -6.17 6.64
CA ASN A 580 27.56 -6.98 7.84
C ASN A 580 29.03 -7.35 8.08
N TYR A 581 29.82 -7.61 7.02
CA TYR A 581 31.27 -7.79 7.18
C TYR A 581 31.96 -6.52 7.71
N ASN A 582 31.57 -5.33 7.24
CA ASN A 582 32.07 -4.07 7.78
C ASN A 582 31.69 -3.89 9.26
N LYS A 583 30.47 -4.25 9.64
CA LYS A 583 30.04 -4.17 11.04
C LYS A 583 30.81 -5.13 11.95
N ILE A 584 31.05 -6.35 11.51
CA ILE A 584 31.93 -7.29 12.24
C ILE A 584 33.36 -6.73 12.34
N GLY A 585 33.88 -6.15 11.25
CA GLY A 585 35.19 -5.50 11.25
C GLY A 585 35.27 -4.35 12.27
N SER A 586 34.23 -3.53 12.37
CA SER A 586 34.08 -2.43 13.35
C SER A 586 34.11 -2.92 14.79
N VAL A 587 33.42 -4.04 15.07
CA VAL A 587 33.45 -4.65 16.40
C VAL A 587 34.85 -5.14 16.75
N TYR A 588 35.54 -5.83 15.83
CA TYR A 588 36.92 -6.27 16.07
C TYR A 588 37.91 -5.10 16.22
N ASP A 589 37.71 -4.01 15.48
CA ASP A 589 38.50 -2.78 15.62
C ASP A 589 38.30 -2.16 17.00
N SER A 590 37.06 -2.07 17.47
CA SER A 590 36.71 -1.60 18.83
C SER A 590 37.32 -2.48 19.93
N MET A 591 37.50 -3.77 19.67
CA MET A 591 38.20 -4.72 20.54
C MET A 591 39.74 -4.66 20.40
N ASN A 592 40.28 -3.76 19.58
CA ASN A 592 41.70 -3.67 19.21
C ASN A 592 42.27 -4.94 18.54
N ASN A 593 41.43 -5.81 17.98
CA ASN A 593 41.85 -6.97 17.19
C ASN A 593 41.97 -6.59 15.70
N TYR A 594 43.01 -5.80 15.42
CA TYR A 594 43.29 -5.28 14.08
C TYR A 594 43.44 -6.35 12.97
N PRO A 595 44.08 -7.52 13.20
CA PRO A 595 44.17 -8.57 12.18
C PRO A 595 42.79 -9.09 11.74
N SER A 596 41.89 -9.36 12.69
CA SER A 596 40.52 -9.79 12.36
C SER A 596 39.74 -8.67 11.68
N ALA A 597 39.83 -7.44 12.20
CA ALA A 597 39.16 -6.28 11.60
C ALA A 597 39.55 -6.07 10.13
N LEU A 598 40.87 -6.08 9.82
CA LEU A 598 41.38 -6.01 8.44
C LEU A 598 40.87 -7.15 7.56
N SER A 599 40.80 -8.38 8.09
CA SER A 599 40.28 -9.53 7.34
C SER A 599 38.83 -9.31 6.90
N TYR A 600 37.98 -8.85 7.82
CA TYR A 600 36.57 -8.58 7.53
C TYR A 600 36.36 -7.36 6.64
N TYR A 601 37.11 -6.26 6.85
CA TYR A 601 37.06 -5.11 5.96
C TYR A 601 37.51 -5.44 4.54
N ARG A 602 38.52 -6.31 4.35
CA ARG A 602 38.92 -6.76 3.02
C ARG A 602 37.84 -7.60 2.33
N LYS A 603 37.11 -8.44 3.05
CA LYS A 603 35.96 -9.18 2.51
C LYS A 603 34.84 -8.23 2.08
N ALA A 604 34.53 -7.21 2.90
CA ALA A 604 33.56 -6.19 2.54
C ALA A 604 33.98 -5.40 1.30
N LEU A 605 35.26 -5.01 1.23
CA LEU A 605 35.84 -4.26 0.12
C LEU A 605 35.75 -5.05 -1.20
N ASP A 606 36.10 -6.34 -1.21
CA ASP A 606 36.02 -7.19 -2.41
C ASP A 606 34.60 -7.27 -2.99
N ILE A 607 33.58 -7.37 -2.11
CA ILE A 607 32.18 -7.36 -2.52
C ILE A 607 31.78 -5.99 -3.07
N GLN A 608 32.13 -4.91 -2.37
CA GLN A 608 31.76 -3.55 -2.76
C GLN A 608 32.39 -3.14 -4.09
N GLN A 609 33.65 -3.49 -4.34
CA GLN A 609 34.34 -3.21 -5.62
C GLN A 609 33.68 -3.90 -6.81
N LYS A 610 33.05 -5.07 -6.60
CA LYS A 610 32.37 -5.84 -7.65
C LYS A 610 30.92 -5.41 -7.87
N SER A 611 30.29 -4.74 -6.89
CA SER A 611 28.85 -4.50 -6.86
C SER A 611 28.44 -3.03 -6.87
N LEU A 612 29.34 -2.12 -6.50
CA LEU A 612 29.04 -0.69 -6.36
C LEU A 612 29.83 0.13 -7.38
N PRO A 613 29.32 1.31 -7.79
CA PRO A 613 30.08 2.27 -8.58
C PRO A 613 31.40 2.67 -7.89
N PRO A 614 32.46 3.00 -8.66
CA PRO A 614 33.78 3.32 -8.10
C PRO A 614 33.80 4.44 -7.05
N ASN A 615 32.83 5.36 -7.06
CA ASN A 615 32.76 6.52 -6.15
C ASN A 615 31.67 6.37 -5.07
N HIS A 616 31.22 5.14 -4.80
CA HIS A 616 30.15 4.90 -3.83
C HIS A 616 30.61 5.18 -2.39
N ALA A 617 29.74 5.78 -1.57
CA ALA A 617 30.04 6.17 -0.19
C ALA A 617 30.47 4.99 0.69
N ASP A 618 29.82 3.83 0.56
CA ASP A 618 30.17 2.63 1.32
C ASP A 618 31.60 2.14 1.05
N LEU A 619 32.07 2.26 -0.19
CA LEU A 619 33.44 1.89 -0.55
C LEU A 619 34.44 2.87 0.08
N ALA A 620 34.11 4.16 0.09
CA ALA A 620 34.92 5.20 0.73
C ALA A 620 35.01 5.00 2.26
N ASN A 621 33.92 4.55 2.89
CA ASN A 621 33.86 4.24 4.32
C ASN A 621 34.74 3.03 4.67
N THR A 622 34.69 1.94 3.89
CA THR A 622 35.54 0.76 4.10
C THR A 622 37.02 1.12 3.96
N TYR A 623 37.39 1.91 2.95
CA TYR A 623 38.77 2.40 2.81
C TYR A 623 39.20 3.26 3.98
N ASN A 624 38.32 4.13 4.49
CA ASN A 624 38.61 4.95 5.66
C ASN A 624 38.84 4.09 6.92
N ASN A 625 38.03 3.06 7.13
CA ASN A 625 38.19 2.16 8.29
C ASN A 625 39.50 1.36 8.21
N ILE A 626 39.89 0.92 7.01
CA ILE A 626 41.20 0.28 6.80
C ILE A 626 42.34 1.28 7.06
N ALA A 627 42.19 2.53 6.63
CA ALA A 627 43.18 3.58 6.88
C ALA A 627 43.37 3.86 8.37
N LEU A 628 42.26 3.92 9.13
CA LEU A 628 42.27 4.10 10.58
C LEU A 628 43.03 2.97 11.29
N ILE A 629 42.81 1.70 10.91
CA ILE A 629 43.59 0.59 11.47
C ILE A 629 45.08 0.76 11.17
N TYR A 630 45.45 1.07 9.92
CA TYR A 630 46.86 1.25 9.59
C TYR A 630 47.49 2.42 10.36
N GLN A 631 46.74 3.50 10.60
CA GLN A 631 47.16 4.59 11.47
C GLN A 631 47.36 4.12 12.92
N SER A 632 46.43 3.34 13.49
CA SER A 632 46.55 2.78 14.85
C SER A 632 47.69 1.78 15.01
N THR A 633 48.15 1.17 13.91
CA THR A 633 49.33 0.28 13.87
C THR A 633 50.62 0.99 13.44
N ASP A 634 50.66 2.33 13.44
CA ASP A 634 51.81 3.17 13.04
C ASP A 634 52.30 2.97 11.58
N ASN A 635 51.50 2.35 10.72
CA ASN A 635 51.80 2.18 9.30
C ASN A 635 51.25 3.37 8.49
N TYR A 636 51.82 4.55 8.75
CA TYR A 636 51.36 5.82 8.21
C TYR A 636 51.40 5.92 6.68
N SER A 637 52.33 5.25 6.01
CA SER A 637 52.44 5.26 4.54
C SER A 637 51.25 4.54 3.88
N THR A 638 50.87 3.38 4.42
CA THR A 638 49.72 2.62 3.96
C THR A 638 48.41 3.34 4.30
N ALA A 639 48.31 3.88 5.53
CA ALA A 639 47.15 4.68 5.95
C ALA A 639 46.91 5.88 5.02
N LEU A 640 47.96 6.63 4.67
CA LEU A 640 47.87 7.76 3.75
C LEU A 640 47.36 7.35 2.37
N SER A 641 47.83 6.21 1.82
CA SER A 641 47.36 5.71 0.53
C SER A 641 45.84 5.42 0.53
N TYR A 642 45.33 4.84 1.61
CA TYR A 642 43.90 4.58 1.74
C TYR A 642 43.09 5.86 1.97
N TYR A 643 43.56 6.79 2.79
CA TYR A 643 42.89 8.08 2.96
C TYR A 643 42.84 8.91 1.67
N GLN A 644 43.90 8.87 0.85
CA GLN A 644 43.91 9.54 -0.46
C GLN A 644 42.86 8.96 -1.40
N LYS A 645 42.69 7.63 -1.44
CA LYS A 645 41.60 6.99 -2.21
C LYS A 645 40.23 7.42 -1.71
N THR A 646 40.01 7.43 -0.40
CA THR A 646 38.75 7.93 0.20
C THR A 646 38.47 9.38 -0.21
N LEU A 647 39.49 10.25 -0.22
CA LEU A 647 39.35 11.64 -0.63
C LEU A 647 39.00 11.76 -2.12
N GLU A 648 39.72 11.09 -3.01
CA GLU A 648 39.48 11.09 -4.46
C GLU A 648 38.03 10.67 -4.80
N MET A 649 37.54 9.62 -4.13
CA MET A 649 36.16 9.14 -4.30
C MET A 649 35.12 10.17 -3.82
N LYS A 650 35.41 10.91 -2.75
CA LYS A 650 34.54 11.96 -2.20
C LYS A 650 34.55 13.23 -3.05
N GLU A 651 35.68 13.57 -3.66
CA GLU A 651 35.82 14.72 -4.57
C GLU A 651 35.09 14.49 -5.91
N THR A 652 35.04 13.24 -6.37
CA THR A 652 34.41 12.86 -7.64
C THR A 652 32.91 12.50 -7.52
N SER A 653 32.34 12.47 -6.30
CA SER A 653 30.94 12.10 -6.04
C SER A 653 30.04 13.32 -5.76
N HIS A 654 29.31 13.80 -6.78
CA HIS A 654 28.24 14.84 -6.74
C HIS A 654 28.58 16.20 -6.07
N PRO A 655 28.04 17.34 -6.57
CA PRO A 655 28.45 18.68 -6.10
C PRO A 655 28.03 19.07 -4.67
N TYR A 656 27.22 18.25 -3.97
CA TYR A 656 26.68 18.58 -2.63
C TYR A 656 27.48 17.97 -1.45
N ASN A 657 28.69 17.45 -1.68
CA ASN A 657 29.39 16.59 -0.72
C ASN A 657 30.50 17.25 0.11
N GLN A 658 30.51 18.58 0.20
CA GLN A 658 31.55 19.37 0.85
C GLN A 658 31.84 18.92 2.30
N SER A 659 30.80 18.51 3.05
CA SER A 659 30.96 17.99 4.41
C SER A 659 31.80 16.70 4.48
N LEU A 660 31.60 15.75 3.55
CA LEU A 660 32.34 14.49 3.53
C LEU A 660 33.81 14.68 3.14
N ILE A 661 34.09 15.61 2.22
CA ILE A 661 35.44 16.02 1.82
C ILE A 661 36.17 16.61 3.03
N ALA A 662 35.51 17.51 3.77
CA ALA A 662 36.07 18.07 4.99
C ALA A 662 36.38 17.00 6.05
N THR A 663 35.51 16.00 6.24
CA THR A 663 35.82 14.86 7.11
C THR A 663 37.06 14.09 6.65
N ALA A 664 37.23 13.88 5.34
CA ALA A 664 38.42 13.22 4.81
C ALA A 664 39.70 14.03 5.06
N TYR A 665 39.66 15.36 4.85
CA TYR A 665 40.78 16.24 5.19
C TYR A 665 41.09 16.21 6.69
N ASN A 666 40.07 16.20 7.57
CA ASN A 666 40.28 16.07 9.00
C ASN A 666 41.01 14.76 9.36
N ASN A 667 40.61 13.62 8.78
CA ASN A 667 41.22 12.33 9.07
C ASN A 667 42.67 12.27 8.56
N ILE A 668 42.97 12.85 7.39
CA ILE A 668 44.35 12.99 6.89
C ILE A 668 45.17 13.87 7.83
N GLY A 669 44.61 15.00 8.29
CA GLY A 669 45.27 15.88 9.25
C GLY A 669 45.56 15.16 10.58
N GLU A 670 44.62 14.37 11.07
CA GLU A 670 44.80 13.55 12.28
C GLU A 670 45.88 12.48 12.14
N MET A 671 45.97 11.85 10.96
CA MET A 671 47.05 10.91 10.66
C MET A 671 48.41 11.62 10.68
N HIS A 672 48.55 12.77 10.02
CA HIS A 672 49.80 13.56 10.05
C HIS A 672 50.15 14.02 11.47
N ARG A 673 49.16 14.43 12.27
CA ARG A 673 49.35 14.78 13.70
C ARG A 673 49.87 13.59 14.49
N SER A 674 49.31 12.40 14.27
CA SER A 674 49.73 11.15 14.94
C SER A 674 51.16 10.76 14.56
N LYS A 675 51.55 10.96 13.29
CA LYS A 675 52.92 10.80 12.79
C LYS A 675 53.91 11.83 13.38
N GLY A 676 53.43 12.93 13.96
CA GLY A 676 54.24 14.05 14.46
C GLY A 676 54.53 15.15 13.42
N ASP A 677 53.91 15.09 12.24
CA ASP A 677 54.00 16.10 11.18
C ASP A 677 52.92 17.18 11.36
N TYR A 678 53.11 18.02 12.39
CA TYR A 678 52.10 18.99 12.82
C TYR A 678 51.83 20.11 11.81
N LEU A 679 52.82 20.52 11.01
CA LEU A 679 52.65 21.56 9.99
C LEU A 679 51.70 21.09 8.88
N THR A 680 51.91 19.87 8.38
CA THR A 680 51.01 19.30 7.37
C THR A 680 49.62 19.03 7.95
N ALA A 681 49.55 18.58 9.22
CA ALA A 681 48.27 18.41 9.92
C ALA A 681 47.45 19.71 9.96
N LEU A 682 48.08 20.83 10.34
CA LEU A 682 47.43 22.14 10.38
C LEU A 682 46.93 22.58 8.99
N SER A 683 47.71 22.37 7.93
CA SER A 683 47.27 22.70 6.56
C SER A 683 45.99 21.96 6.17
N TYR A 684 45.85 20.69 6.54
CA TYR A 684 44.62 19.93 6.29
C TYR A 684 43.47 20.38 7.21
N TYR A 685 43.74 20.70 8.48
CA TYR A 685 42.72 21.22 9.39
C TYR A 685 42.18 22.58 8.93
N GLU A 686 43.01 23.47 8.38
CA GLU A 686 42.58 24.73 7.78
C GLU A 686 41.64 24.52 6.58
N LYS A 687 41.94 23.55 5.71
CA LYS A 687 41.05 23.15 4.62
C LYS A 687 39.70 22.67 5.15
N THR A 688 39.71 21.79 6.17
CA THR A 688 38.48 21.33 6.84
C THR A 688 37.69 22.49 7.43
N LEU A 689 38.35 23.41 8.13
CA LEU A 689 37.72 24.55 8.79
C LEU A 689 37.01 25.46 7.79
N SER A 690 37.67 25.75 6.67
CA SER A 690 37.13 26.61 5.60
C SER A 690 35.84 26.09 4.98
N ILE A 691 35.65 24.76 4.99
CA ILE A 691 34.44 24.11 4.50
C ILE A 691 33.40 24.07 5.61
N TRP A 692 33.73 23.49 6.77
CA TRP A 692 32.78 23.30 7.87
C TRP A 692 32.20 24.61 8.40
N GLN A 693 32.95 25.71 8.44
CA GLN A 693 32.42 27.02 8.84
C GLN A 693 31.34 27.58 7.90
N LYS A 694 31.32 27.19 6.62
CA LYS A 694 30.32 27.66 5.64
C LYS A 694 28.99 26.91 5.74
N PHE A 695 29.03 25.64 6.16
CA PHE A 695 27.88 24.74 6.08
C PHE A 695 27.33 24.30 7.44
N LEU A 696 28.12 24.40 8.51
CA LEU A 696 27.71 24.00 9.84
C LEU A 696 27.37 25.24 10.70
N PRO A 697 26.37 25.13 11.61
CA PRO A 697 26.12 26.14 12.61
C PRO A 697 27.38 26.41 13.46
N PRO A 698 27.58 27.63 13.99
CA PRO A 698 28.77 27.99 14.78
C PRO A 698 29.03 27.07 15.98
N ASN A 699 27.97 26.50 16.57
CA ASN A 699 28.05 25.60 17.71
C ASN A 699 28.06 24.11 17.30
N HIS A 700 28.34 23.76 16.04
CA HIS A 700 28.31 22.36 15.63
C HIS A 700 29.47 21.56 16.26
N THR A 701 29.19 20.34 16.75
CA THR A 701 30.18 19.51 17.46
C THR A 701 31.43 19.18 16.63
N SER A 702 31.30 19.02 15.31
CA SER A 702 32.46 18.81 14.43
C SER A 702 33.47 19.96 14.47
N LEU A 703 32.99 21.21 14.63
CA LEU A 703 33.88 22.37 14.80
C LEU A 703 34.61 22.31 16.14
N ALA A 704 33.99 21.78 17.20
CA ALA A 704 34.67 21.60 18.48
C ALA A 704 35.80 20.55 18.38
N ILE A 705 35.54 19.43 17.71
CA ILE A 705 36.53 18.37 17.48
C ILE A 705 37.71 18.91 16.66
N LEU A 706 37.43 19.64 15.58
CA LEU A 706 38.48 20.25 14.75
C LEU A 706 39.34 21.23 15.54
N ASN A 707 38.71 22.10 16.34
CA ASN A 707 39.42 23.05 17.19
C ASN A 707 40.29 22.33 18.23
N ALA A 708 39.80 21.24 18.84
CA ALA A 708 40.63 20.44 19.73
C ALA A 708 41.82 19.79 19.00
N ASN A 709 41.61 19.30 17.78
CA ASN A 709 42.66 18.73 16.93
C ASN A 709 43.73 19.77 16.56
N MET A 710 43.30 20.98 16.17
CA MET A 710 44.20 22.11 15.89
C MET A 710 44.97 22.54 17.15
N ALA A 711 44.31 22.60 18.31
CA ALA A 711 44.96 22.92 19.58
C ALA A 711 46.07 21.92 19.92
N MET A 712 45.81 20.62 19.73
CA MET A 712 46.83 19.57 19.92
C MET A 712 47.99 19.68 18.92
N ALA A 713 47.72 20.05 17.66
CA ALA A 713 48.78 20.25 16.67
C ALA A 713 49.65 21.49 16.99
N PHE A 714 49.04 22.61 17.37
CA PHE A 714 49.77 23.80 17.83
C PHE A 714 50.59 23.54 19.10
N LYS A 715 50.07 22.74 20.03
CA LYS A 715 50.83 22.26 21.19
C LYS A 715 52.08 21.50 20.76
N GLY A 716 51.96 20.61 19.77
CA GLY A 716 53.07 19.85 19.20
C GLY A 716 54.17 20.74 18.58
N LEU A 717 53.79 21.91 18.06
CA LEU A 717 54.70 22.94 17.55
C LEU A 717 55.21 23.91 18.62
N CYS A 718 54.86 23.71 19.90
CA CYS A 718 55.14 24.64 21.01
C CYS A 718 54.54 26.05 20.80
N GLN A 719 53.49 26.19 19.99
CA GLN A 719 52.76 27.44 19.75
C GLN A 719 51.58 27.58 20.72
N TYR A 720 51.87 27.73 22.01
CA TYR A 720 50.87 27.66 23.09
C TYR A 720 49.75 28.70 22.98
N LYS A 721 50.03 29.92 22.51
CA LYS A 721 49.02 30.98 22.31
C LYS A 721 47.90 30.57 21.36
N GLU A 722 48.24 30.05 20.18
CA GLU A 722 47.23 29.58 19.22
C GLU A 722 46.58 28.28 19.71
N ALA A 723 47.33 27.41 20.41
CA ALA A 723 46.76 26.21 21.01
C ALA A 723 45.66 26.52 22.02
N ILE A 724 45.88 27.50 22.90
CA ILE A 724 44.91 27.94 23.92
C ILE A 724 43.66 28.50 23.26
N LYS A 725 43.81 29.40 22.27
CA LYS A 725 42.69 29.98 21.53
C LYS A 725 41.79 28.90 20.90
N HIS A 726 42.36 27.89 20.27
CA HIS A 726 41.59 26.79 19.70
C HIS A 726 40.98 25.87 20.77
N ALA A 727 41.68 25.61 21.87
CA ALA A 727 41.14 24.85 23.00
C ALA A 727 39.94 25.56 23.66
N GLU A 728 40.00 26.88 23.83
CA GLU A 728 38.89 27.70 24.32
C GLU A 728 37.66 27.61 23.43
N GLN A 729 37.84 27.66 22.10
CA GLN A 729 36.75 27.50 21.14
C GLN A 729 36.11 26.11 21.25
N ALA A 730 36.91 25.04 21.38
CA ALA A 730 36.40 23.68 21.57
C ALA A 730 35.59 23.52 22.87
N VAL A 731 36.08 24.09 23.98
CA VAL A 731 35.37 24.13 25.27
C VAL A 731 34.07 24.90 25.16
N ASN A 732 34.08 26.08 24.55
CA ASN A 732 32.89 26.91 24.43
C ASN A 732 31.77 26.21 23.65
N ILE A 733 32.11 25.59 22.52
CA ILE A 733 31.12 24.86 21.71
C ILE A 733 30.57 23.66 22.47
N THR A 734 31.42 22.84 23.08
CA THR A 734 30.96 21.65 23.83
C THR A 734 30.16 22.00 25.08
N ARG A 735 30.53 23.07 25.78
CA ARG A 735 29.78 23.59 26.92
C ARG A 735 28.39 24.05 26.52
N CYS A 736 28.25 24.75 25.40
CA CYS A 736 26.93 25.17 24.88
C CYS A 736 26.05 23.97 24.49
N ASN A 737 26.62 22.93 23.91
CA ASN A 737 25.84 21.77 23.43
C ASN A 737 25.49 20.77 24.52
N TYR A 738 26.41 20.50 25.44
CA TYR A 738 26.33 19.36 26.36
C TYR A 738 26.40 19.74 27.83
N GLY A 739 26.69 21.00 28.15
CA GLY A 739 26.91 21.47 29.51
C GLY A 739 28.30 21.13 30.07
N LEU A 740 28.56 21.60 31.29
CA LEU A 740 29.88 21.57 31.95
C LEU A 740 30.34 20.16 32.35
N ARG A 741 29.40 19.25 32.66
CA ARG A 741 29.70 17.92 33.20
C ARG A 741 29.81 16.82 32.15
N HIS A 742 29.65 17.16 30.87
CA HIS A 742 29.78 16.19 29.79
C HIS A 742 31.25 15.79 29.60
N SER A 743 31.50 14.51 29.34
CA SER A 743 32.85 13.94 29.23
C SER A 743 33.75 14.67 28.24
N ARG A 744 33.21 15.06 27.07
CA ARG A 744 33.96 15.85 26.06
C ARG A 744 34.31 17.26 26.55
N THR A 745 33.37 17.95 27.21
CA THR A 745 33.62 19.29 27.73
C THR A 745 34.73 19.25 28.77
N MET A 746 34.72 18.24 29.66
CA MET A 746 35.78 18.03 30.64
C MET A 746 37.12 17.69 29.99
N ALA A 747 37.13 16.86 28.95
CA ALA A 747 38.37 16.51 28.24
C ALA A 747 39.02 17.74 27.57
N TYR A 748 38.22 18.59 26.91
CA TYR A 748 38.73 19.81 26.29
C TYR A 748 39.10 20.88 27.33
N GLN A 749 38.38 20.95 28.45
CA GLN A 749 38.76 21.82 29.57
C GLN A 749 40.10 21.39 30.15
N LYS A 750 40.33 20.09 30.33
CA LYS A 750 41.63 19.56 30.77
C LYS A 750 42.74 19.91 29.78
N LEU A 751 42.50 19.78 28.48
CA LEU A 751 43.45 20.20 27.45
C LEU A 751 43.78 21.70 27.57
N LEU A 752 42.77 22.55 27.76
CA LEU A 752 42.93 23.99 27.94
C LEU A 752 43.76 24.31 29.20
N ASP A 753 43.41 23.71 30.35
CA ASP A 753 44.12 23.91 31.61
C ASP A 753 45.59 23.46 31.50
N ASP A 754 45.84 22.34 30.83
CA ASP A 754 47.20 21.84 30.57
C ASP A 754 47.99 22.79 29.66
N LEU A 755 47.35 23.43 28.68
CA LEU A 755 48.00 24.40 27.80
C LEU A 755 48.34 25.69 28.54
N GLN A 756 47.42 26.21 29.35
CA GLN A 756 47.62 27.44 30.14
C GLN A 756 48.70 27.29 31.22
N ARG A 757 48.96 26.08 31.71
CA ARG A 757 50.07 25.81 32.64
C ARG A 757 51.44 25.76 31.97
N ASN A 758 51.48 25.52 30.66
CA ASN A 758 52.72 25.34 29.89
C ASN A 758 53.07 26.56 29.01
N GLU A 759 52.16 27.53 28.88
CA GLU A 759 52.43 28.88 28.34
C GLU A 759 53.15 29.74 29.40
#